data_AF-A0A158QWR3-F1
#
_entry.id   AF-A0A158QWR3-F1
#
_cell.length_a   1.000
_cell.length_b   1.000
_cell.length_c   1.000
_cell.angle_alpha   90.00
_cell.angle_beta   90.00
_cell.angle_gamma   90.00
#
_symmetry.space_group_name_H-M   'P 1'
#
loop_
_entity.id
_entity.type
_entity.pdbx_description
1 polymer ?
#
loop_
_entity_poly.entity_id
_entity_poly.type
_entity_poly.pdbx_seq_one_letter_code
_entity_poly.pdbx_strand_id
1 'polypeptide(L)'
;MERKKIDITPLKKANVPVFFIVGGPGSGKGTQCEKIVEKYGLSHLSSGDLLRDEVKSGSPRGAQLTKIMEAGELVPQDIVLDLVKEAMLKEVAKGSKGFLIDGYPREVNQGIQFEREIQEARSVIYFDVKEDILVQRLLNRAKTSGRADDNIETIKKRLKTFYNATAPVVDYYDKKKKLVRIPAQGTVDEIFKVVCQHLDKHVTAKKPDTSVVGSKKTIDLTPLKKAKVPIFFIVGGPGSGKGTQCEKIVAKYGLSHLSSGDLLRDEVKSGSPRGAQLTKIMEAGELVPQDVVLDLIKEAMLKAVAKGSKGFLIDGYPREVKQGQQFEQEIQEAHSVIFFDVPEDILVQRLLGRAKTSGRADDNMETIKKRLKTFNNATAPVVDYYEKKKKLVRINAKGTVDEIFAVVCQHLDKAMEKKVVLPRKQIDLAPLKKANVPIFFIVGGPGSGKGTQCEKIVAKYGLSHLSSGDLLRDEVKSGSPRGAQLTKIMEAGELVPMEVVLDLIKEAMLREVSKGTTGFLLDGYPREVKQGEQFEREIQEAKLVIFFDVSEDVLVERLLHRAKTSGRADDNIETIKKRLKTFSNATAPVVSYYEKKKKLVRINAKGSVDEIFTTVCQHLDKYIDKKATGLTLQRRTIDLAPLKKAHVPIFFIVGGPGSGKGTQCDKIVAKYGLSHLSSGDLLRDEVKSGSPRGAQLTKIMEAGALVPLEVVLDLVKEAMLKAVAKGSKGFLIDGYPREVKQGEQFESEIQEAKSVIFFDVSEDILVQRLLHRAKTRWSTDPLDKYRAEEREKGAAIARAFILFAATSPLAGRADDNMETIKKRLKTFTTSTAPVIDYYEKKKKLIRIKAQGTVDEIFAMVVKHLDVALATT
;
A
#
# COMPACT_ATOMS: atom_id res chain seq x y z
N MET A 1 -7.31 -4.37 -73.08
CA MET A 1 -6.12 -4.97 -72.44
C MET A 1 -6.23 -6.47 -72.58
N GLU A 2 -5.18 -7.16 -73.02
CA GLU A 2 -5.15 -8.62 -72.93
C GLU A 2 -5.18 -9.02 -71.46
N ARG A 3 -6.24 -9.73 -71.08
CA ARG A 3 -6.47 -10.12 -69.69
C ARG A 3 -5.58 -11.32 -69.40
N LYS A 4 -4.71 -11.20 -68.39
CA LYS A 4 -3.88 -12.33 -67.96
C LYS A 4 -4.81 -13.44 -67.47
N LYS A 5 -4.78 -14.60 -68.12
CA LYS A 5 -5.63 -15.74 -67.73
C LYS A 5 -5.11 -16.30 -66.41
N ILE A 6 -5.82 -16.02 -65.32
CA ILE A 6 -5.49 -16.50 -63.98
C ILE A 6 -6.02 -17.93 -63.81
N ASP A 7 -5.14 -18.89 -63.55
CA ASP A 7 -5.54 -20.27 -63.26
C ASP A 7 -6.12 -20.38 -61.84
N ILE A 8 -7.43 -20.60 -61.79
CA ILE A 8 -8.21 -20.72 -60.55
C ILE A 8 -8.44 -22.17 -60.11
N THR A 9 -7.88 -23.15 -60.82
CA THR A 9 -7.98 -24.57 -60.47
C THR A 9 -7.61 -24.84 -59.01
N PRO A 10 -6.57 -24.21 -58.42
CA PRO A 10 -6.27 -24.36 -57.00
C PRO A 10 -7.38 -23.89 -56.06
N LEU A 11 -8.09 -22.81 -56.41
CA LEU A 11 -9.23 -22.31 -55.62
C LEU A 11 -10.39 -23.29 -55.62
N LYS A 12 -10.74 -23.81 -56.81
CA LYS A 12 -11.80 -24.82 -56.97
C LYS A 12 -11.47 -26.12 -56.25
N LYS A 13 -10.20 -26.54 -56.28
CA LYS A 13 -9.73 -27.73 -55.56
C LYS A 13 -9.74 -27.54 -54.04
N ALA A 14 -9.42 -26.35 -53.54
CA ALA A 14 -9.45 -26.05 -52.11
C ALA A 14 -10.87 -26.08 -51.53
N ASN A 15 -11.88 -25.64 -52.31
CA ASN A 15 -13.30 -25.68 -51.96
C ASN A 15 -13.60 -25.17 -50.54
N VAL A 16 -12.98 -24.04 -50.18
CA VAL A 16 -13.11 -23.42 -48.85
C VAL A 16 -14.19 -22.34 -48.86
N PRO A 17 -14.94 -22.14 -47.76
CA PRO A 17 -16.06 -21.21 -47.73
C PRO A 17 -15.65 -19.75 -47.99
N VAL A 18 -16.47 -19.01 -48.72
CA VAL A 18 -16.31 -17.57 -48.98
C VAL A 18 -17.46 -16.80 -48.35
N PHE A 19 -17.14 -15.74 -47.61
CA PHE A 19 -18.11 -14.81 -47.05
C PHE A 19 -17.84 -13.40 -47.58
N PHE A 20 -18.88 -12.75 -48.11
CA PHE A 20 -18.80 -11.34 -48.47
C PHE A 20 -19.18 -10.48 -47.28
N ILE A 21 -18.40 -9.45 -47.01
CA ILE A 21 -18.64 -8.50 -45.92
C ILE A 21 -19.04 -7.17 -46.52
N VAL A 22 -20.31 -6.81 -46.32
CA VAL A 22 -20.96 -5.63 -46.91
C VAL A 22 -21.38 -4.66 -45.81
N GLY A 23 -21.27 -3.38 -46.07
CA GLY A 23 -21.68 -2.34 -45.12
C GLY A 23 -21.18 -0.96 -45.52
N GLY A 24 -21.92 0.06 -45.12
CA GLY A 24 -21.57 1.46 -45.40
C GLY A 24 -20.18 1.81 -44.86
N PRO A 25 -19.49 2.81 -45.43
CA PRO A 25 -18.26 3.34 -44.83
C PRO A 25 -18.53 3.79 -43.38
N GLY A 26 -17.73 3.32 -42.42
CA GLY A 26 -17.97 3.60 -40.98
C GLY A 26 -18.83 2.56 -40.24
N SER A 27 -19.30 1.51 -40.91
CA SER A 27 -20.13 0.44 -40.31
C SER A 27 -19.39 -0.46 -39.30
N GLY A 28 -18.07 -0.48 -39.32
CA GLY A 28 -17.25 -1.33 -38.43
C GLY A 28 -16.82 -2.68 -39.03
N LYS A 29 -17.08 -2.91 -40.33
CA LYS A 29 -16.73 -4.14 -41.05
C LYS A 29 -15.28 -4.61 -40.88
N GLY A 30 -14.29 -3.74 -41.11
CA GLY A 30 -12.87 -4.12 -40.95
C GLY A 30 -12.50 -4.52 -39.52
N THR A 31 -13.04 -3.82 -38.51
CA THR A 31 -12.84 -4.15 -37.09
C THR A 31 -13.42 -5.52 -36.74
N GLN A 32 -14.57 -5.87 -37.31
CA GLN A 32 -15.17 -7.19 -37.10
C GLN A 32 -14.40 -8.27 -37.85
N CYS A 33 -13.94 -8.02 -39.09
CA CYS A 33 -13.10 -8.95 -39.83
C CYS A 33 -11.85 -9.39 -39.04
N GLU A 34 -11.15 -8.46 -38.37
CA GLU A 34 -9.98 -8.79 -37.53
C GLU A 34 -10.31 -9.85 -36.46
N LYS A 35 -11.43 -9.67 -35.74
CA LYS A 35 -11.88 -10.63 -34.71
C LYS A 35 -12.36 -11.96 -35.30
N ILE A 36 -12.98 -11.93 -36.48
CA ILE A 36 -13.44 -13.15 -37.16
C ILE A 36 -12.25 -13.99 -37.63
N VAL A 37 -11.22 -13.36 -38.20
CA VAL A 37 -9.97 -14.03 -38.59
C VAL A 37 -9.35 -14.75 -37.39
N GLU A 38 -9.25 -14.05 -36.25
CA GLU A 38 -8.69 -14.60 -35.02
C GLU A 38 -9.45 -15.85 -34.53
N LYS A 39 -10.80 -15.79 -34.51
CA LYS A 39 -11.62 -16.89 -33.99
C LYS A 39 -11.71 -18.09 -34.94
N TYR A 40 -11.88 -17.84 -36.24
CA TYR A 40 -12.23 -18.89 -37.22
C TYR A 40 -11.06 -19.29 -38.13
N GLY A 41 -9.92 -18.59 -38.09
CA GLY A 41 -8.76 -18.89 -38.91
C GLY A 41 -9.00 -18.70 -40.42
N LEU A 42 -9.89 -17.76 -40.78
CA LEU A 42 -10.17 -17.38 -42.17
C LEU A 42 -9.14 -16.37 -42.68
N SER A 43 -8.92 -16.29 -43.99
CA SER A 43 -8.11 -15.24 -44.61
C SER A 43 -8.97 -14.02 -44.92
N HIS A 44 -8.59 -12.85 -44.41
CA HIS A 44 -9.26 -11.58 -44.70
C HIS A 44 -8.63 -10.89 -45.92
N LEU A 45 -9.47 -10.61 -46.91
CA LEU A 45 -9.11 -9.91 -48.14
C LEU A 45 -9.95 -8.63 -48.27
N SER A 46 -9.32 -7.48 -48.10
CA SER A 46 -9.98 -6.18 -48.27
C SER A 46 -9.70 -5.65 -49.67
N SER A 47 -10.75 -5.47 -50.49
CA SER A 47 -10.59 -4.95 -51.86
C SER A 47 -9.91 -3.57 -51.87
N GLY A 48 -10.16 -2.75 -50.84
CA GLY A 48 -9.52 -1.46 -50.70
C GLY A 48 -8.03 -1.56 -50.39
N ASP A 49 -7.60 -2.55 -49.62
CA ASP A 49 -6.17 -2.78 -49.34
C ASP A 49 -5.46 -3.34 -50.57
N LEU A 50 -6.05 -4.32 -51.25
CA LEU A 50 -5.53 -4.87 -52.50
C LEU A 50 -5.31 -3.78 -53.56
N LEU A 51 -6.25 -2.85 -53.70
CA LEU A 51 -6.12 -1.71 -54.62
C LEU A 51 -5.00 -0.75 -54.20
N ARG A 52 -4.88 -0.44 -52.91
CA ARG A 52 -3.81 0.43 -52.40
C ARG A 52 -2.44 -0.22 -52.56
N ASP A 53 -2.33 -1.51 -52.32
CA ASP A 53 -1.07 -2.24 -52.44
C ASP A 53 -0.66 -2.37 -53.92
N GLU A 54 -1.63 -2.54 -54.84
CA GLU A 54 -1.36 -2.48 -56.28
C GLU A 54 -0.89 -1.08 -56.72
N VAL A 55 -1.51 0.00 -56.23
CA VAL A 55 -1.03 1.38 -56.46
C VAL A 55 0.39 1.57 -55.94
N LYS A 56 0.67 1.13 -54.71
CA LYS A 56 2.00 1.25 -54.08
C LYS A 56 3.07 0.43 -54.81
N SER A 57 2.70 -0.67 -55.45
CA SER A 57 3.64 -1.52 -56.19
C SER A 57 4.31 -0.78 -57.37
N GLY A 58 3.74 0.36 -57.80
CA GLY A 58 4.22 1.12 -58.95
C GLY A 58 3.98 0.42 -60.29
N SER A 59 3.17 -0.64 -60.32
CA SER A 59 2.88 -1.37 -61.55
C SER A 59 2.15 -0.48 -62.57
N PRO A 60 2.20 -0.82 -63.89
CA PRO A 60 1.42 -0.10 -64.90
C PRO A 60 -0.10 -0.06 -64.57
N ARG A 61 -0.60 -1.10 -63.90
CA ARG A 61 -1.98 -1.19 -63.39
C ARG A 61 -2.18 -0.25 -62.19
N GLY A 62 -1.23 -0.18 -61.26
CA GLY A 62 -1.24 0.73 -60.11
C GLY A 62 -1.24 2.21 -60.49
N ALA A 63 -0.49 2.59 -61.52
CA ALA A 63 -0.46 3.97 -62.04
C ALA A 63 -1.86 4.42 -62.55
N GLN A 64 -2.60 3.51 -63.19
CA GLN A 64 -3.97 3.78 -63.65
C GLN A 64 -4.97 3.84 -62.49
N LEU A 65 -4.83 2.95 -61.49
CA LEU A 65 -5.67 2.92 -60.30
C LEU A 65 -5.58 4.19 -59.45
N THR A 66 -4.41 4.82 -59.41
CA THR A 66 -4.17 6.06 -58.65
C THR A 66 -5.18 7.14 -59.01
N LYS A 67 -5.37 7.39 -60.31
CA LYS A 67 -6.29 8.44 -60.81
C LYS A 67 -7.75 8.16 -60.45
N ILE A 68 -8.19 6.90 -60.59
CA ILE A 68 -9.57 6.48 -60.30
C ILE A 68 -9.85 6.58 -58.79
N MET A 69 -8.89 6.17 -57.96
CA MET A 69 -9.03 6.18 -56.51
C MET A 69 -9.01 7.59 -55.92
N GLU A 70 -8.19 8.50 -56.45
CA GLU A 70 -8.16 9.92 -56.06
C GLU A 70 -9.46 10.65 -56.42
N ALA A 71 -10.09 10.31 -57.55
CA ALA A 71 -11.40 10.83 -57.95
C ALA A 71 -12.56 10.30 -57.10
N GLY A 72 -12.33 9.24 -56.31
CA GLY A 72 -13.37 8.58 -55.50
C GLY A 72 -14.34 7.73 -56.30
N GLU A 73 -13.95 7.32 -57.50
CA GLU A 73 -14.75 6.50 -58.42
C GLU A 73 -14.61 5.00 -58.13
N LEU A 74 -15.52 4.19 -58.69
CA LEU A 74 -15.42 2.73 -58.61
C LEU A 74 -14.39 2.21 -59.61
N VAL A 75 -13.47 1.39 -59.13
CA VAL A 75 -12.51 0.70 -59.98
C VAL A 75 -13.24 -0.34 -60.83
N PRO A 76 -12.89 -0.49 -62.14
CA PRO A 76 -13.51 -1.46 -63.02
C PRO A 76 -13.54 -2.87 -62.41
N GLN A 77 -14.71 -3.49 -62.47
CA GLN A 77 -15.02 -4.79 -61.87
C GLN A 77 -13.99 -5.88 -62.20
N ASP A 78 -13.55 -5.96 -63.46
CA ASP A 78 -12.60 -6.97 -63.92
C ASP A 78 -11.23 -6.84 -63.22
N ILE A 79 -10.79 -5.61 -62.97
CA ILE A 79 -9.55 -5.33 -62.25
C ILE A 79 -9.69 -5.75 -60.79
N VAL A 80 -10.81 -5.44 -60.14
CA VAL A 80 -11.00 -5.82 -58.73
C VAL A 80 -11.07 -7.35 -58.60
N LEU A 81 -11.78 -8.02 -59.50
CA LEU A 81 -11.91 -9.48 -59.49
C LEU A 81 -10.56 -10.18 -59.69
N ASP A 82 -9.71 -9.69 -60.60
CA ASP A 82 -8.41 -10.30 -60.85
C ASP A 82 -7.46 -10.14 -59.63
N LEU A 83 -7.47 -8.98 -58.96
CA LEU A 83 -6.73 -8.78 -57.71
C LEU A 83 -7.23 -9.72 -56.59
N VAL A 84 -8.54 -9.90 -56.48
CA VAL A 84 -9.13 -10.82 -55.50
C VAL A 84 -8.73 -12.26 -55.80
N LYS A 85 -8.75 -12.71 -57.07
CA LYS A 85 -8.29 -14.05 -57.46
C LYS A 85 -6.82 -14.29 -57.09
N GLU A 86 -5.94 -13.35 -57.42
CA GLU A 86 -4.50 -13.43 -57.12
C GLU A 86 -4.28 -13.52 -55.60
N ALA A 87 -4.98 -12.70 -54.83
CA ALA A 87 -4.91 -12.73 -53.36
C ALA A 87 -5.45 -14.04 -52.77
N MET A 88 -6.58 -14.53 -53.27
CA MET A 88 -7.15 -15.82 -52.83
C MET A 88 -6.20 -16.98 -53.14
N LEU A 89 -5.58 -17.00 -54.33
CA LEU A 89 -4.63 -18.05 -54.72
C LEU A 89 -3.41 -18.07 -53.80
N LYS A 90 -2.88 -16.88 -53.49
CA LYS A 90 -1.76 -16.72 -52.56
C LYS A 90 -2.10 -17.26 -51.16
N GLU A 91 -3.32 -17.06 -50.70
CA GLU A 91 -3.77 -17.51 -49.38
C GLU A 91 -4.15 -19.00 -49.36
N VAL A 92 -4.74 -19.54 -50.43
CA VAL A 92 -4.95 -20.99 -50.58
C VAL A 92 -3.60 -21.73 -50.58
N ALA A 93 -2.58 -21.20 -51.26
CA ALA A 93 -1.24 -21.78 -51.25
C ALA A 93 -0.61 -21.83 -49.83
N LYS A 94 -1.09 -20.98 -48.91
CA LYS A 94 -0.70 -20.97 -47.49
C LYS A 94 -1.60 -21.81 -46.59
N GLY A 95 -2.56 -22.54 -47.14
CA GLY A 95 -3.48 -23.39 -46.38
C GLY A 95 -4.67 -22.64 -45.78
N SER A 96 -5.16 -21.57 -46.42
CA SER A 96 -6.36 -20.86 -45.98
C SER A 96 -7.56 -21.79 -45.82
N LYS A 97 -8.32 -21.61 -44.74
CA LYS A 97 -9.51 -22.40 -44.40
C LYS A 97 -10.82 -21.78 -44.89
N GLY A 98 -10.75 -20.63 -45.54
CA GLY A 98 -11.90 -19.88 -46.05
C GLY A 98 -11.62 -18.37 -46.07
N PHE A 99 -12.51 -17.61 -46.70
CA PHE A 99 -12.26 -16.21 -47.04
C PHE A 99 -13.32 -15.28 -46.48
N LEU A 100 -12.87 -14.16 -45.90
CA LEU A 100 -13.68 -12.98 -45.62
C LEU A 100 -13.28 -11.91 -46.61
N ILE A 101 -14.17 -11.54 -47.53
CA ILE A 101 -13.86 -10.53 -48.54
C ILE A 101 -14.59 -9.24 -48.17
N ASP A 102 -13.83 -8.26 -47.67
CA ASP A 102 -14.32 -6.95 -47.22
C ASP A 102 -14.28 -5.91 -48.36
N GLY A 103 -15.34 -5.12 -48.45
CA GLY A 103 -15.47 -4.07 -49.45
C GLY A 103 -15.69 -4.59 -50.87
N TYR A 104 -16.10 -5.85 -51.00
CA TYR A 104 -16.47 -6.53 -52.25
C TYR A 104 -17.59 -7.56 -51.96
N PRO A 105 -18.59 -7.71 -52.84
CA PRO A 105 -18.82 -6.95 -54.06
C PRO A 105 -19.40 -5.56 -53.75
N ARG A 106 -19.03 -4.56 -54.56
CA ARG A 106 -19.58 -3.19 -54.49
C ARG A 106 -20.75 -2.95 -55.42
N GLU A 107 -20.93 -3.85 -56.38
CA GLU A 107 -21.99 -3.86 -57.38
C GLU A 107 -22.49 -5.29 -57.56
N VAL A 108 -23.76 -5.48 -57.91
CA VAL A 108 -24.37 -6.81 -58.05
C VAL A 108 -23.61 -7.67 -59.06
N ASN A 109 -23.21 -7.10 -60.19
CA ASN A 109 -22.48 -7.80 -61.24
C ASN A 109 -21.11 -8.32 -60.77
N GLN A 110 -20.45 -7.65 -59.82
CA GLN A 110 -19.20 -8.13 -59.24
C GLN A 110 -19.42 -9.45 -58.50
N GLY A 111 -20.49 -9.52 -57.70
CA GLY A 111 -20.88 -10.75 -57.00
C GLY A 111 -21.21 -11.87 -57.99
N ILE A 112 -22.05 -11.58 -59.00
CA ILE A 112 -22.42 -12.56 -60.04
C ILE A 112 -21.18 -13.11 -60.76
N GLN A 113 -20.26 -12.23 -61.15
CA GLN A 113 -19.05 -12.65 -61.87
C GLN A 113 -18.11 -13.44 -60.96
N PHE A 114 -17.93 -13.04 -59.70
CA PHE A 114 -17.17 -13.82 -58.72
C PHE A 114 -17.74 -15.23 -58.58
N GLU A 115 -19.06 -15.36 -58.39
CA GLU A 115 -19.71 -16.66 -58.18
C GLU A 115 -19.61 -17.56 -59.42
N ARG A 116 -19.72 -16.98 -60.60
CA ARG A 116 -19.57 -17.69 -61.88
C ARG A 116 -18.14 -18.17 -62.11
N GLU A 117 -17.17 -17.31 -61.83
CA GLU A 117 -15.77 -17.59 -62.19
C GLU A 117 -15.07 -18.39 -61.11
N ILE A 118 -15.27 -18.09 -59.82
CA ILE A 118 -14.54 -18.69 -58.71
C ILE A 118 -15.42 -19.76 -58.02
N GLN A 119 -16.36 -19.31 -57.20
CA GLN A 119 -17.34 -20.15 -56.50
C GLN A 119 -18.43 -19.31 -55.84
N GLU A 120 -19.57 -19.93 -55.53
CA GLU A 120 -20.68 -19.27 -54.88
C GLU A 120 -20.33 -18.79 -53.45
N ALA A 121 -20.78 -17.60 -53.06
CA ALA A 121 -20.58 -17.14 -51.69
C ALA A 121 -21.45 -17.96 -50.72
N ARG A 122 -20.88 -18.38 -49.60
CA ARG A 122 -21.59 -19.17 -48.58
C ARG A 122 -22.59 -18.33 -47.81
N SER A 123 -22.22 -17.09 -47.50
CA SER A 123 -23.15 -16.09 -46.94
C SER A 123 -22.59 -14.68 -47.15
N VAL A 124 -23.50 -13.68 -47.17
CA VAL A 124 -23.17 -12.26 -47.18
C VAL A 124 -23.53 -11.67 -45.83
N ILE A 125 -22.56 -11.11 -45.12
CA ILE A 125 -22.75 -10.48 -43.82
C ILE A 125 -22.86 -8.97 -44.05
N TYR A 126 -24.05 -8.42 -43.78
CA TYR A 126 -24.33 -7.00 -43.91
C TYR A 126 -24.36 -6.32 -42.54
N PHE A 127 -23.41 -5.41 -42.29
CA PHE A 127 -23.40 -4.57 -41.10
C PHE A 127 -24.34 -3.38 -41.27
N ASP A 128 -25.54 -3.49 -40.69
CA ASP A 128 -26.62 -2.53 -40.83
C ASP A 128 -26.50 -1.42 -39.79
N VAL A 129 -26.28 -0.20 -40.27
CA VAL A 129 -26.08 1.00 -39.44
C VAL A 129 -26.83 2.15 -40.09
N LYS A 130 -27.55 2.92 -39.27
CA LYS A 130 -28.25 4.12 -39.72
C LYS A 130 -27.26 5.16 -40.27
N GLU A 131 -27.70 5.90 -41.28
CA GLU A 131 -26.86 6.85 -42.03
C GLU A 131 -26.26 7.94 -41.12
N ASP A 132 -27.05 8.49 -40.19
CA ASP A 132 -26.62 9.49 -39.21
C ASP A 132 -25.47 8.97 -38.34
N ILE A 133 -25.54 7.72 -37.89
CA ILE A 133 -24.48 7.06 -37.12
C ILE A 133 -23.24 6.82 -37.99
N LEU A 134 -23.40 6.42 -39.26
CA LEU A 134 -22.29 6.27 -40.19
C LEU A 134 -21.55 7.60 -40.40
N VAL A 135 -22.29 8.68 -40.63
CA VAL A 135 -21.75 10.04 -40.76
C VAL A 135 -21.00 10.44 -39.49
N GLN A 136 -21.59 10.28 -38.31
CA GLN A 136 -20.93 10.59 -37.04
C GLN A 136 -19.63 9.79 -36.85
N ARG A 137 -19.65 8.48 -37.14
CA ARG A 137 -18.45 7.63 -37.04
C ARG A 137 -17.37 8.04 -38.02
N LEU A 138 -17.71 8.40 -39.25
CA LEU A 138 -16.77 8.87 -40.25
C LEU A 138 -16.16 10.24 -39.89
N LEU A 139 -16.97 11.17 -39.35
CA LEU A 139 -16.48 12.46 -38.86
C LEU A 139 -15.54 12.32 -37.66
N ASN A 140 -15.85 11.42 -36.73
CA ASN A 140 -14.96 11.13 -35.59
C ASN A 140 -13.67 10.44 -36.05
N ARG A 141 -13.73 9.60 -37.08
CA ARG A 141 -12.55 8.99 -37.70
C ARG A 141 -11.69 10.02 -38.42
N ALA A 142 -12.29 11.03 -39.08
CA ALA A 142 -11.57 12.11 -39.74
C ALA A 142 -10.71 12.91 -38.74
N LYS A 143 -11.27 13.21 -37.56
CA LYS A 143 -10.58 13.93 -36.46
C LYS A 143 -9.40 13.16 -35.85
N THR A 144 -9.43 11.82 -35.91
CA THR A 144 -8.48 10.95 -35.19
C THR A 144 -7.45 10.27 -36.08
N SER A 145 -7.69 10.16 -37.40
CA SER A 145 -6.87 9.35 -38.31
C SER A 145 -6.10 10.11 -39.39
N GLY A 146 -6.31 11.43 -39.52
CA GLY A 146 -5.51 12.28 -40.43
C GLY A 146 -5.57 11.89 -41.92
N ARG A 147 -6.65 11.23 -42.36
CA ARG A 147 -6.84 10.86 -43.77
C ARG A 147 -7.13 12.11 -44.61
N ALA A 148 -6.33 12.32 -45.67
CA ALA A 148 -6.39 13.50 -46.54
C ALA A 148 -7.70 13.64 -47.33
N ASP A 149 -8.52 12.60 -47.39
CA ASP A 149 -9.75 12.46 -48.17
C ASP A 149 -11.04 12.46 -47.32
N ASP A 150 -10.97 12.55 -46.00
CA ASP A 150 -12.15 12.52 -45.13
C ASP A 150 -12.71 13.94 -44.87
N ASN A 151 -13.03 14.68 -45.95
CA ASN A 151 -13.85 15.89 -45.87
C ASN A 151 -15.35 15.58 -46.00
N ILE A 152 -16.22 16.47 -45.53
CA ILE A 152 -17.69 16.26 -45.48
C ILE A 152 -18.25 15.90 -46.86
N GLU A 153 -17.73 16.50 -47.93
CA GLU A 153 -18.16 16.23 -49.30
C GLU A 153 -17.80 14.82 -49.77
N THR A 154 -16.60 14.34 -49.43
CA THR A 154 -16.14 13.00 -49.80
C THR A 154 -16.86 11.91 -49.00
N ILE A 155 -17.16 12.17 -47.72
CA ILE A 155 -18.00 11.30 -46.90
C ILE A 155 -19.40 11.16 -47.50
N LYS A 156 -20.02 12.28 -47.91
CA LYS A 156 -21.32 12.29 -48.60
C LYS A 156 -21.27 11.54 -49.93
N LYS A 157 -20.24 11.76 -50.75
CA LYS A 157 -20.04 11.01 -52.02
C LYS A 157 -19.92 9.50 -51.77
N ARG A 158 -19.17 9.08 -50.75
CA ARG A 158 -18.99 7.65 -50.40
C ARG A 158 -20.27 6.99 -49.91
N LEU A 159 -21.08 7.71 -49.12
CA LEU A 159 -22.39 7.22 -48.69
C LEU A 159 -23.36 7.14 -49.88
N LYS A 160 -23.38 8.17 -50.75
CA LYS A 160 -24.18 8.16 -51.98
C LYS A 160 -23.80 6.99 -52.90
N THR A 161 -22.51 6.75 -53.13
CA THR A 161 -22.02 5.61 -53.92
C THR A 161 -22.41 4.28 -53.26
N PHE A 162 -22.32 4.18 -51.93
CA PHE A 162 -22.76 2.98 -51.22
C PHE A 162 -24.25 2.70 -51.45
N TYR A 163 -25.14 3.68 -51.26
CA TYR A 163 -26.58 3.47 -51.45
C TYR A 163 -26.96 3.22 -52.92
N ASN A 164 -26.29 3.86 -53.88
CA ASN A 164 -26.63 3.69 -55.29
C ASN A 164 -26.10 2.39 -55.90
N ALA A 165 -24.89 1.97 -55.53
CA ALA A 165 -24.19 0.85 -56.18
C ALA A 165 -24.09 -0.40 -55.30
N THR A 166 -23.84 -0.23 -54.00
CA THR A 166 -23.58 -1.33 -53.06
C THR A 166 -24.81 -1.80 -52.29
N ALA A 167 -25.77 -0.93 -51.94
CA ALA A 167 -27.00 -1.36 -51.31
C ALA A 167 -27.82 -2.36 -52.15
N PRO A 168 -27.89 -2.25 -53.50
CA PRO A 168 -28.52 -3.29 -54.34
C PRO A 168 -27.91 -4.70 -54.19
N VAL A 169 -26.65 -4.82 -53.77
CA VAL A 169 -26.01 -6.11 -53.46
C VAL A 169 -26.71 -6.79 -52.29
N VAL A 170 -27.10 -6.00 -51.28
CA VAL A 170 -27.81 -6.50 -50.10
C VAL A 170 -29.12 -7.15 -50.55
N ASP A 171 -29.95 -6.44 -51.32
CA ASP A 171 -31.24 -6.94 -51.80
C ASP A 171 -31.10 -8.16 -52.72
N TYR A 172 -30.08 -8.18 -53.58
CA TYR A 172 -29.79 -9.30 -54.46
C TYR A 172 -29.51 -10.59 -53.68
N TYR A 173 -28.64 -10.52 -52.66
CA TYR A 173 -28.30 -11.67 -51.83
C TYR A 173 -29.36 -12.02 -50.78
N ASP A 174 -30.21 -11.06 -50.40
CA ASP A 174 -31.40 -11.29 -49.57
C ASP A 174 -32.43 -12.15 -50.31
N LYS A 175 -32.72 -11.80 -51.58
CA LYS A 175 -33.60 -12.61 -52.46
C LYS A 175 -33.08 -14.02 -52.69
N LYS A 176 -31.76 -14.21 -52.70
CA LYS A 176 -31.10 -15.53 -52.76
C LYS A 176 -31.06 -16.27 -51.41
N LYS A 177 -31.58 -15.68 -50.33
CA LYS A 177 -31.55 -16.21 -48.95
C LYS A 177 -30.14 -16.49 -48.42
N LYS A 178 -29.16 -15.66 -48.82
CA LYS A 178 -27.75 -15.76 -48.41
C LYS A 178 -27.27 -14.61 -47.53
N LEU A 179 -28.08 -13.56 -47.43
CA LEU A 179 -27.80 -12.40 -46.61
C LEU A 179 -28.08 -12.68 -45.12
N VAL A 180 -27.19 -12.20 -44.26
CA VAL A 180 -27.48 -11.97 -42.85
C VAL A 180 -27.24 -10.51 -42.51
N ARG A 181 -28.28 -9.89 -41.92
CA ARG A 181 -28.26 -8.51 -41.45
C ARG A 181 -27.84 -8.50 -39.98
N ILE A 182 -26.74 -7.81 -39.68
CA ILE A 182 -26.19 -7.63 -38.34
C ILE A 182 -26.43 -6.18 -37.91
N PRO A 183 -27.30 -5.92 -36.92
CA PRO A 183 -27.44 -4.59 -36.34
C PRO A 183 -26.11 -4.15 -35.72
N ALA A 184 -25.46 -3.15 -36.30
CA ALA A 184 -24.11 -2.72 -35.90
C ALA A 184 -24.12 -1.42 -35.08
N GLN A 185 -25.09 -1.33 -34.16
CA GLN A 185 -25.30 -0.25 -33.21
C GLN A 185 -25.07 -0.82 -31.80
N GLY A 186 -23.83 -0.76 -31.33
CA GLY A 186 -23.41 -1.35 -30.05
C GLY A 186 -21.89 -1.37 -29.92
N THR A 187 -21.39 -2.00 -28.87
CA THR A 187 -19.95 -2.22 -28.68
C THR A 187 -19.42 -3.26 -29.68
N VAL A 188 -18.10 -3.24 -29.93
CA VAL A 188 -17.47 -4.17 -30.88
C VAL A 188 -17.70 -5.63 -30.47
N ASP A 189 -17.65 -5.94 -29.17
CA ASP A 189 -17.80 -7.31 -28.66
C ASP A 189 -19.25 -7.82 -28.73
N GLU A 190 -20.23 -6.95 -28.48
CA GLU A 190 -21.66 -7.30 -28.65
C GLU A 190 -21.97 -7.64 -30.10
N ILE A 191 -21.51 -6.80 -31.04
CA ILE A 191 -21.67 -7.03 -32.48
C ILE A 191 -20.94 -8.33 -32.88
N PHE A 192 -19.73 -8.55 -32.36
CA PHE A 192 -18.95 -9.76 -32.65
C PHE A 192 -19.64 -11.04 -32.17
N LYS A 193 -20.32 -10.99 -31.02
CA LYS A 193 -21.12 -12.13 -30.52
C LYS A 193 -22.24 -12.52 -31.49
N VAL A 194 -22.94 -11.54 -32.06
CA VAL A 194 -24.01 -11.79 -33.05
C VAL A 194 -23.43 -12.36 -34.34
N VAL A 195 -22.28 -11.83 -34.81
CA VAL A 195 -21.56 -12.38 -35.97
C VAL A 195 -21.15 -13.83 -35.74
N CYS A 196 -20.68 -14.17 -34.53
CA CYS A 196 -20.31 -15.53 -34.17
C CYS A 196 -21.49 -16.50 -34.26
N GLN A 197 -22.66 -16.12 -33.74
CA GLN A 197 -23.87 -16.94 -33.81
C GLN A 197 -24.26 -17.31 -35.25
N HIS A 198 -23.93 -16.46 -36.21
CA HIS A 198 -24.12 -16.74 -37.63
C HIS A 198 -23.01 -17.64 -38.18
N LEU A 199 -21.74 -17.25 -38.01
CA LEU A 199 -20.61 -17.98 -38.58
C LEU A 199 -20.42 -19.38 -38.01
N ASP A 200 -20.78 -19.61 -36.74
CA ASP A 200 -20.76 -20.94 -36.10
C ASP A 200 -21.67 -21.95 -36.85
N LYS A 201 -22.70 -21.50 -37.58
CA LYS A 201 -23.57 -22.35 -38.42
C LYS A 201 -22.93 -22.71 -39.77
N HIS A 202 -21.99 -21.90 -40.23
CA HIS A 202 -21.41 -22.01 -41.57
C HIS A 202 -19.98 -22.56 -41.58
N VAL A 203 -19.27 -22.44 -40.47
CA VAL A 203 -17.92 -22.93 -40.24
C VAL A 203 -17.99 -24.02 -39.17
N THR A 204 -18.00 -25.29 -39.58
CA THR A 204 -18.05 -26.42 -38.63
C THR A 204 -16.82 -26.40 -37.73
N ALA A 205 -17.04 -26.23 -36.43
CA ALA A 205 -16.00 -26.23 -35.42
C ALA A 205 -15.35 -27.61 -35.29
N LYS A 206 -14.30 -27.88 -36.07
CA LYS A 206 -13.22 -28.78 -35.65
C LYS A 206 -12.05 -27.93 -35.20
N LYS A 207 -11.69 -28.06 -33.91
CA LYS A 207 -10.46 -27.49 -33.35
C LYS A 207 -9.28 -27.81 -34.30
N PRO A 208 -8.39 -26.85 -34.59
CA PRO A 208 -7.26 -27.12 -35.49
C PRO A 208 -6.37 -28.19 -34.89
N ASP A 209 -6.25 -29.30 -35.60
CA ASP A 209 -5.14 -30.24 -35.47
C ASP A 209 -3.89 -29.53 -35.99
N THR A 210 -2.91 -29.39 -35.11
CA THR A 210 -1.63 -28.73 -35.37
C THR A 210 -0.66 -29.73 -35.96
N SER A 211 -0.70 -29.95 -37.27
CA SER A 211 0.41 -30.59 -37.97
C SER A 211 0.47 -30.16 -39.43
N VAL A 212 1.70 -29.76 -39.83
CA VAL A 212 2.24 -29.50 -41.19
C VAL A 212 1.75 -28.21 -41.89
N VAL A 213 2.54 -27.21 -42.31
CA VAL A 213 3.93 -27.10 -42.79
C VAL A 213 4.46 -25.67 -42.49
N GLY A 214 5.72 -25.54 -42.06
CA GLY A 214 6.44 -24.26 -41.92
C GLY A 214 6.60 -23.83 -40.46
N SER A 215 7.67 -24.29 -39.82
CA SER A 215 7.94 -24.15 -38.39
C SER A 215 7.83 -22.71 -37.87
N LYS A 216 6.66 -22.31 -37.33
CA LYS A 216 6.66 -21.35 -36.21
C LYS A 216 7.27 -22.12 -35.05
N LYS A 217 8.57 -21.94 -34.83
CA LYS A 217 9.29 -22.51 -33.69
C LYS A 217 8.50 -22.05 -32.46
N THR A 218 7.78 -22.96 -31.79
CA THR A 218 7.09 -22.62 -30.56
C THR A 218 8.19 -22.32 -29.54
N ILE A 219 8.49 -21.04 -29.34
CA ILE A 219 9.55 -20.62 -28.43
C ILE A 219 9.05 -20.88 -27.00
N ASP A 220 9.66 -21.84 -26.30
CA ASP A 220 9.32 -22.11 -24.91
C ASP A 220 9.76 -20.95 -24.01
N LEU A 221 8.79 -20.18 -23.55
CA LEU A 221 9.00 -19.03 -22.65
C LEU A 221 8.98 -19.42 -21.17
N THR A 222 8.87 -20.71 -20.83
CA THR A 222 8.87 -21.20 -19.43
C THR A 222 10.11 -20.73 -18.65
N PRO A 223 11.35 -20.79 -19.20
CA PRO A 223 12.52 -20.28 -18.50
C PRO A 223 12.44 -18.78 -18.18
N LEU A 224 11.90 -17.99 -19.11
CA LEU A 224 11.72 -16.55 -18.96
C LEU A 224 10.66 -16.23 -17.89
N LYS A 225 9.53 -16.94 -17.91
CA LYS A 225 8.47 -16.80 -16.90
C LYS A 225 8.92 -17.24 -15.50
N LYS A 226 9.79 -18.25 -15.41
CA LYS A 226 10.38 -18.72 -14.15
C LYS A 226 11.41 -17.74 -13.59
N ALA A 227 12.16 -17.06 -14.45
CA ALA A 227 13.18 -16.10 -14.04
C ALA A 227 12.60 -14.85 -13.35
N LYS A 228 11.35 -14.45 -13.68
CA LYS A 228 10.64 -13.31 -13.07
C LYS A 228 11.47 -12.03 -12.98
N VAL A 229 12.28 -11.77 -14.00
CA VAL A 229 13.14 -10.58 -14.06
C VAL A 229 12.39 -9.39 -14.67
N PRO A 230 12.67 -8.14 -14.24
CA PRO A 230 11.97 -6.96 -14.73
C PRO A 230 12.29 -6.66 -16.21
N ILE A 231 11.31 -6.08 -16.91
CA ILE A 231 11.44 -5.61 -18.30
C ILE A 231 11.16 -4.12 -18.36
N PHE A 232 12.06 -3.37 -18.96
CA PHE A 232 11.95 -1.94 -19.20
C PHE A 232 11.92 -1.67 -20.69
N PHE A 233 10.88 -1.00 -21.18
CA PHE A 233 10.88 -0.49 -22.54
C PHE A 233 11.55 0.88 -22.58
N ILE A 234 12.45 1.07 -23.54
CA ILE A 234 13.20 2.31 -23.71
C ILE A 234 12.66 3.04 -24.94
N VAL A 235 12.06 4.22 -24.70
CA VAL A 235 11.37 5.00 -25.72
C VAL A 235 11.98 6.40 -25.80
N GLY A 236 12.01 6.99 -26.99
CA GLY A 236 12.56 8.33 -27.21
C GLY A 236 12.87 8.59 -28.68
N GLY A 237 12.82 9.85 -29.11
CA GLY A 237 13.12 10.23 -30.48
C GLY A 237 14.56 9.89 -30.91
N PRO A 238 14.85 9.71 -32.21
CA PRO A 238 16.23 9.56 -32.68
C PRO A 238 17.10 10.74 -32.18
N GLY A 239 18.27 10.47 -31.60
CA GLY A 239 19.12 11.51 -30.99
C GLY A 239 18.86 11.78 -29.50
N SER A 240 17.89 11.11 -28.87
CA SER A 240 17.54 11.35 -27.45
C SER A 240 18.54 10.77 -26.43
N GLY A 241 19.55 10.01 -26.86
CA GLY A 241 20.57 9.43 -25.97
C GLY A 241 20.25 8.03 -25.40
N LYS A 242 19.17 7.36 -25.85
CA LYS A 242 18.76 6.02 -25.40
C LYS A 242 19.90 5.00 -25.32
N GLY A 243 20.67 4.85 -26.40
CA GLY A 243 21.75 3.86 -26.48
C GLY A 243 22.85 4.12 -25.45
N THR A 244 23.33 5.37 -25.37
CA THR A 244 24.32 5.79 -24.37
C THR A 244 23.84 5.56 -22.94
N GLN A 245 22.56 5.81 -22.66
CA GLN A 245 21.98 5.54 -21.35
C GLN A 245 21.87 4.04 -21.09
N CYS A 246 21.45 3.23 -22.08
CA CYS A 246 21.39 1.78 -21.96
C CYS A 246 22.76 1.17 -21.62
N GLU A 247 23.85 1.63 -22.23
CA GLU A 247 25.20 1.16 -21.92
C GLU A 247 25.58 1.40 -20.45
N LYS A 248 25.33 2.60 -19.93
CA LYS A 248 25.57 2.92 -18.51
C LYS A 248 24.66 2.12 -17.57
N ILE A 249 23.40 1.90 -17.95
CA ILE A 249 22.47 1.10 -17.16
C ILE A 249 22.91 -0.37 -17.11
N VAL A 250 23.31 -0.95 -18.25
CA VAL A 250 23.83 -2.34 -18.32
C VAL A 250 25.04 -2.48 -17.39
N ALA A 251 25.99 -1.55 -17.46
CA ALA A 251 27.20 -1.57 -16.65
C ALA A 251 26.91 -1.51 -15.14
N LYS A 252 25.96 -0.67 -14.71
CA LYS A 252 25.63 -0.50 -13.28
C LYS A 252 24.73 -1.62 -12.74
N TYR A 253 23.72 -2.04 -13.50
CA TYR A 253 22.63 -2.88 -12.99
C TYR A 253 22.71 -4.36 -13.42
N GLY A 254 23.59 -4.69 -14.37
CA GLY A 254 23.70 -6.06 -14.90
C GLY A 254 22.45 -6.51 -15.67
N LEU A 255 21.74 -5.56 -16.28
CA LEU A 255 20.62 -5.83 -17.19
C LEU A 255 21.15 -6.24 -18.58
N SER A 256 20.33 -6.95 -19.35
CA SER A 256 20.63 -7.21 -20.76
C SER A 256 19.94 -6.18 -21.65
N HIS A 257 20.73 -5.48 -22.47
CA HIS A 257 20.23 -4.56 -23.48
C HIS A 257 19.92 -5.31 -24.77
N LEU A 258 18.68 -5.23 -25.23
CA LEU A 258 18.18 -5.83 -26.46
C LEU A 258 17.65 -4.73 -27.37
N SER A 259 18.43 -4.34 -28.38
CA SER A 259 17.98 -3.39 -29.40
C SER A 259 17.36 -4.16 -30.58
N SER A 260 16.11 -3.85 -30.93
CA SER A 260 15.45 -4.48 -32.08
C SER A 260 16.24 -4.27 -33.39
N GLY A 261 16.89 -3.12 -33.54
CA GLY A 261 17.73 -2.82 -34.69
C GLY A 261 19.02 -3.64 -34.74
N ASP A 262 19.66 -3.90 -33.60
CA ASP A 262 20.86 -4.76 -33.54
C ASP A 262 20.50 -6.21 -33.81
N LEU A 263 19.42 -6.72 -33.19
CA LEU A 263 18.95 -8.09 -33.41
C LEU A 263 18.63 -8.36 -34.89
N LEU A 264 18.02 -7.40 -35.58
CA LEU A 264 17.75 -7.51 -37.03
C LEU A 264 19.03 -7.54 -37.86
N ARG A 265 20.01 -6.67 -37.54
CA ARG A 265 21.30 -6.65 -38.25
C ARG A 265 22.10 -7.92 -38.01
N ASP A 266 22.09 -8.44 -36.79
CA ASP A 266 22.80 -9.66 -36.44
C ASP A 266 22.15 -10.88 -37.11
N GLU A 267 20.81 -10.91 -37.20
CA GLU A 267 20.09 -11.94 -37.96
C GLU A 267 20.44 -11.90 -39.45
N VAL A 268 20.51 -10.70 -40.06
CA VAL A 268 20.96 -10.52 -41.45
C VAL A 268 22.40 -11.00 -41.63
N LYS A 269 23.31 -10.59 -40.74
CA LYS A 269 24.73 -11.00 -40.77
C LYS A 269 24.93 -12.50 -40.59
N SER A 270 24.03 -13.17 -39.89
CA SER A 270 24.11 -14.63 -39.66
C SER A 270 23.97 -15.45 -40.95
N GLY A 271 23.48 -14.87 -42.04
CA GLY A 271 23.23 -15.56 -43.30
C GLY A 271 22.08 -16.57 -43.22
N SER A 272 21.26 -16.54 -42.17
CA SER A 272 20.13 -17.47 -42.01
C SER A 272 19.08 -17.26 -43.11
N PRO A 273 18.21 -18.27 -43.37
CA PRO A 273 17.09 -18.09 -44.29
C PRO A 273 16.17 -16.91 -43.91
N ARG A 274 16.01 -16.65 -42.60
CA ARG A 274 15.29 -15.49 -42.06
C ARG A 274 16.07 -14.19 -42.31
N GLY A 275 17.39 -14.20 -42.11
CA GLY A 275 18.29 -13.10 -42.42
C GLY A 275 18.23 -12.67 -43.87
N ALA A 276 18.25 -13.61 -44.82
CA ALA A 276 18.15 -13.32 -46.25
C ALA A 276 16.81 -12.64 -46.64
N GLN A 277 15.72 -12.98 -45.96
CA GLN A 277 14.43 -12.29 -46.13
C GLN A 277 14.46 -10.87 -45.54
N LEU A 278 15.09 -10.72 -44.36
CA LEU A 278 15.24 -9.42 -43.69
C LEU A 278 16.13 -8.45 -44.49
N THR A 279 17.18 -8.93 -45.15
CA THR A 279 18.03 -8.11 -46.02
C THR A 279 17.21 -7.35 -47.04
N LYS A 280 16.32 -8.04 -47.76
CA LYS A 280 15.47 -7.45 -48.80
C LYS A 280 14.51 -6.38 -48.24
N ILE A 281 13.93 -6.64 -47.07
CA ILE A 281 13.00 -5.71 -46.40
C ILE A 281 13.77 -4.47 -45.89
N MET A 282 14.95 -4.67 -45.30
CA MET A 282 15.76 -3.60 -44.73
C MET A 282 16.41 -2.72 -45.81
N GLU A 283 16.89 -3.29 -46.92
CA GLU A 283 17.41 -2.56 -48.09
C GLU A 283 16.32 -1.72 -48.77
N ALA A 284 15.09 -2.20 -48.80
CA ALA A 284 13.93 -1.45 -49.30
C ALA A 284 13.45 -0.34 -48.35
N GLY A 285 14.00 -0.24 -47.13
CA GLY A 285 13.59 0.72 -46.12
C GLY A 285 12.21 0.43 -45.51
N GLU A 286 11.71 -0.79 -45.65
CA GLU A 286 10.40 -1.22 -45.15
C GLU A 286 10.44 -1.64 -43.67
N LEU A 287 9.28 -1.61 -43.01
CA LEU A 287 9.15 -2.09 -41.63
C LEU A 287 9.09 -3.61 -41.60
N VAL A 288 10.01 -4.22 -40.85
CA VAL A 288 10.02 -5.66 -40.60
C VAL A 288 8.74 -6.08 -39.87
N PRO A 289 8.07 -7.17 -40.30
CA PRO A 289 6.85 -7.65 -39.66
C PRO A 289 7.01 -7.84 -38.15
N GLN A 290 6.00 -7.39 -37.40
CA GLN A 290 6.00 -7.38 -35.93
C GLN A 290 6.28 -8.75 -35.30
N ASP A 291 5.68 -9.82 -35.82
CA ASP A 291 5.92 -11.20 -35.35
C ASP A 291 7.40 -11.59 -35.44
N VAL A 292 8.08 -11.17 -36.51
CA VAL A 292 9.50 -11.48 -36.72
C VAL A 292 10.36 -10.72 -35.71
N VAL A 293 10.05 -9.46 -35.42
CA VAL A 293 10.79 -8.68 -34.42
C VAL A 293 10.56 -9.27 -33.02
N LEU A 294 9.32 -9.64 -32.70
CA LEU A 294 8.97 -10.23 -31.40
C LEU A 294 9.67 -11.57 -31.18
N ASP A 295 9.75 -12.44 -32.19
CA ASP A 295 10.46 -13.72 -32.09
C ASP A 295 11.97 -13.54 -31.89
N LEU A 296 12.60 -12.57 -32.57
CA LEU A 296 14.02 -12.23 -32.31
C LEU A 296 14.24 -11.79 -30.87
N ILE A 297 13.33 -10.95 -30.34
CA ILE A 297 13.40 -10.49 -28.95
C ILE A 297 13.27 -11.68 -27.99
N LYS A 298 12.29 -12.58 -28.19
CA LYS A 298 12.12 -13.78 -27.35
C LYS A 298 13.38 -14.66 -27.32
N GLU A 299 13.96 -14.94 -28.49
CA GLU A 299 15.18 -15.74 -28.60
C GLU A 299 16.36 -15.10 -27.88
N ALA A 300 16.53 -13.77 -28.03
CA ALA A 300 17.57 -13.02 -27.36
C ALA A 300 17.37 -12.96 -25.84
N MET A 301 16.13 -12.80 -25.38
CA MET A 301 15.77 -12.84 -23.96
C MET A 301 16.11 -14.21 -23.35
N LEU A 302 15.77 -15.31 -24.01
CA LEU A 302 16.09 -16.66 -23.53
C LEU A 302 17.61 -16.89 -23.43
N LYS A 303 18.37 -16.49 -24.46
CA LYS A 303 19.84 -16.54 -24.44
C LYS A 303 20.41 -15.75 -23.27
N ALA A 304 19.87 -14.56 -23.00
CA ALA A 304 20.30 -13.71 -21.90
C ALA A 304 19.91 -14.25 -20.51
N VAL A 305 18.71 -14.82 -20.35
CA VAL A 305 18.32 -15.50 -19.10
C VAL A 305 19.26 -16.67 -18.82
N ALA A 306 19.60 -17.48 -19.83
CA ALA A 306 20.54 -18.60 -19.68
C ALA A 306 21.94 -18.14 -19.23
N LYS A 307 22.33 -16.91 -19.56
CA LYS A 307 23.58 -16.26 -19.12
C LYS A 307 23.47 -15.53 -17.78
N GLY A 308 22.32 -15.62 -17.09
CA GLY A 308 22.13 -15.02 -15.76
C GLY A 308 21.71 -13.55 -15.76
N SER A 309 21.05 -13.06 -16.84
CA SER A 309 20.54 -11.70 -16.90
C SER A 309 19.63 -11.35 -15.71
N LYS A 310 19.84 -10.16 -15.12
CA LYS A 310 19.03 -9.65 -13.99
C LYS A 310 17.76 -8.90 -14.42
N GLY A 311 17.54 -8.73 -15.72
CA GLY A 311 16.40 -8.03 -16.32
C GLY A 311 16.72 -7.49 -17.71
N PHE A 312 15.77 -6.81 -18.33
CA PHE A 312 15.86 -6.44 -19.75
C PHE A 312 15.62 -4.96 -19.99
N LEU A 313 16.47 -4.36 -20.83
CA LEU A 313 16.24 -3.08 -21.47
C LEU A 313 15.92 -3.36 -22.94
N ILE A 314 14.68 -3.12 -23.35
CA ILE A 314 14.28 -3.31 -24.74
C ILE A 314 14.29 -1.93 -25.43
N ASP A 315 15.26 -1.70 -26.30
CA ASP A 315 15.41 -0.45 -27.07
C ASP A 315 14.88 -0.63 -28.50
N GLY A 316 14.25 0.42 -29.02
CA GLY A 316 13.67 0.42 -30.36
C GLY A 316 12.43 -0.47 -30.53
N TYR A 317 11.83 -0.93 -29.42
CA TYR A 317 10.58 -1.69 -29.34
C TYR A 317 9.91 -1.41 -27.96
N PRO A 318 8.58 -1.20 -27.88
CA PRO A 318 7.61 -1.15 -28.97
C PRO A 318 7.63 0.21 -29.70
N ARG A 319 7.43 0.16 -31.02
CA ARG A 319 7.27 1.34 -31.89
C ARG A 319 5.81 1.71 -32.14
N GLU A 320 4.90 0.79 -31.86
CA GLU A 320 3.45 0.94 -31.95
C GLU A 320 2.77 0.34 -30.71
N VAL A 321 1.58 0.81 -30.35
CA VAL A 321 0.85 0.33 -29.16
C VAL A 321 0.58 -1.18 -29.23
N LYS A 322 0.23 -1.70 -30.42
CA LYS A 322 -0.04 -3.14 -30.63
C LYS A 322 1.18 -4.02 -30.34
N GLN A 323 2.40 -3.51 -30.60
CA GLN A 323 3.65 -4.21 -30.27
C GLN A 323 3.85 -4.38 -28.77
N GLY A 324 3.56 -3.33 -27.99
CA GLY A 324 3.58 -3.41 -26.53
C GLY A 324 2.54 -4.41 -26.03
N GLN A 325 1.30 -4.32 -26.54
CA GLN A 325 0.20 -5.22 -26.14
C GLN A 325 0.52 -6.70 -26.41
N GLN A 326 1.00 -7.04 -27.62
CA GLN A 326 1.34 -8.41 -27.97
C GLN A 326 2.51 -8.94 -27.11
N PHE A 327 3.54 -8.10 -26.90
CA PHE A 327 4.65 -8.47 -26.02
C PHE A 327 4.17 -8.80 -24.61
N GLU A 328 3.30 -7.97 -24.03
CA GLU A 328 2.78 -8.17 -22.68
C GLU A 328 1.88 -9.41 -22.57
N GLN A 329 1.13 -9.73 -23.63
CA GLN A 329 0.29 -10.93 -23.70
C GLN A 329 1.12 -12.21 -23.78
N GLU A 330 2.16 -12.24 -24.60
CA GLU A 330 2.92 -13.46 -24.87
C GLU A 330 4.04 -13.72 -23.84
N ILE A 331 4.69 -12.65 -23.36
CA ILE A 331 5.89 -12.73 -22.52
C ILE A 331 5.56 -12.40 -21.06
N GLN A 332 5.49 -11.11 -20.74
CA GLN A 332 5.05 -10.56 -19.45
C GLN A 332 4.84 -9.05 -19.58
N GLU A 333 4.08 -8.49 -18.65
CA GLU A 333 3.85 -7.05 -18.59
C GLU A 333 5.17 -6.27 -18.39
N ALA A 334 5.34 -5.14 -19.09
CA ALA A 334 6.51 -4.29 -18.86
C ALA A 334 6.45 -3.72 -17.42
N HIS A 335 7.59 -3.69 -16.72
CA HIS A 335 7.69 -3.10 -15.39
C HIS A 335 7.46 -1.59 -15.47
N SER A 336 8.16 -0.93 -16.39
CA SER A 336 7.93 0.48 -16.73
C SER A 336 8.46 0.80 -18.13
N VAL A 337 8.01 1.93 -18.68
CA VAL A 337 8.47 2.47 -19.95
C VAL A 337 9.24 3.75 -19.66
N ILE A 338 10.55 3.76 -19.92
CA ILE A 338 11.41 4.92 -19.70
C ILE A 338 11.43 5.73 -21.00
N PHE A 339 10.82 6.91 -20.96
CA PHE A 339 10.76 7.84 -22.08
C PHE A 339 11.75 8.98 -21.91
N PHE A 340 12.75 9.03 -22.79
CA PHE A 340 13.70 10.14 -22.88
C PHE A 340 13.08 11.30 -23.67
N ASP A 341 12.53 12.26 -22.94
CA ASP A 341 11.82 13.42 -23.45
C ASP A 341 12.82 14.52 -23.84
N VAL A 342 12.91 14.79 -25.14
CA VAL A 342 13.81 15.79 -25.72
C VAL A 342 13.06 16.54 -26.81
N PRO A 343 13.06 17.89 -26.76
CA PRO A 343 12.53 18.74 -27.83
C PRO A 343 13.15 18.43 -29.20
N GLU A 344 12.34 18.58 -30.25
CA GLU A 344 12.70 18.20 -31.62
C GLU A 344 13.92 18.97 -32.15
N ASP A 345 14.04 20.26 -31.83
CA ASP A 345 15.19 21.10 -32.19
C ASP A 345 16.52 20.56 -31.62
N ILE A 346 16.51 20.12 -30.36
CA ILE A 346 17.67 19.51 -29.70
C ILE A 346 17.97 18.13 -30.31
N LEU A 347 16.95 17.33 -30.65
CA LEU A 347 17.13 16.04 -31.34
C LEU A 347 17.81 16.22 -32.70
N VAL A 348 17.36 17.20 -33.49
CA VAL A 348 17.94 17.54 -34.79
C VAL A 348 19.40 17.97 -34.62
N GLN A 349 19.69 18.87 -33.68
CA GLN A 349 21.07 19.30 -33.40
C GLN A 349 21.99 18.12 -33.04
N ARG A 350 21.53 17.22 -32.16
CA ARG A 350 22.29 16.03 -31.75
C ARG A 350 22.53 15.06 -32.90
N LEU A 351 21.54 14.85 -33.77
CA LEU A 351 21.66 13.98 -34.94
C LEU A 351 22.64 14.55 -35.98
N LEU A 352 22.59 15.86 -36.22
CA LEU A 352 23.54 16.54 -37.12
C LEU A 352 24.98 16.53 -36.57
N GLY A 353 25.14 16.67 -35.24
CA GLY A 353 26.45 16.53 -34.59
C GLY A 353 27.02 15.11 -34.67
N ARG A 354 26.15 14.09 -34.62
CA ARG A 354 26.51 12.68 -34.77
C ARG A 354 26.92 12.32 -36.20
N ALA A 355 26.31 12.94 -37.21
CA ALA A 355 26.68 12.76 -38.61
C ALA A 355 28.15 13.15 -38.87
N LYS A 356 28.64 14.20 -38.18
CA LYS A 356 30.03 14.68 -38.28
C LYS A 356 31.07 13.78 -37.61
N THR A 357 30.66 12.94 -36.65
CA THR A 357 31.59 12.19 -35.77
C THR A 357 31.55 10.68 -35.96
N SER A 358 30.46 10.11 -36.49
CA SER A 358 30.24 8.65 -36.51
C SER A 358 30.17 7.98 -37.89
N GLY A 359 30.26 8.75 -38.99
CA GLY A 359 30.35 8.21 -40.36
C GLY A 359 29.14 7.40 -40.84
N ARG A 360 27.97 7.56 -40.23
CA ARG A 360 26.72 6.91 -40.68
C ARG A 360 26.20 7.57 -41.96
N ALA A 361 26.09 6.79 -43.04
CA ALA A 361 25.69 7.24 -44.37
C ALA A 361 24.22 7.74 -44.48
N ASP A 362 23.42 7.53 -43.43
CA ASP A 362 21.97 7.76 -43.37
C ASP A 362 21.55 8.99 -42.52
N ASP A 363 22.48 9.79 -41.96
CA ASP A 363 22.16 10.97 -41.14
C ASP A 363 22.14 12.29 -41.97
N ASN A 364 21.39 12.34 -43.07
CA ASN A 364 21.06 13.58 -43.79
C ASN A 364 19.76 14.22 -43.27
N MET A 365 19.57 15.52 -43.52
CA MET A 365 18.43 16.29 -43.00
C MET A 365 17.06 15.69 -43.37
N GLU A 366 16.93 15.14 -44.57
CA GLU A 366 15.69 14.48 -45.00
C GLU A 366 15.40 13.20 -44.20
N THR A 367 16.43 12.39 -43.94
CA THR A 367 16.30 11.14 -43.19
C THR A 367 16.03 11.40 -41.71
N ILE A 368 16.66 12.42 -41.13
CA ILE A 368 16.39 12.91 -39.77
C ILE A 368 14.91 13.31 -39.65
N LYS A 369 14.40 14.14 -40.57
CA LYS A 369 12.98 14.55 -40.60
C LYS A 369 12.04 13.35 -40.74
N LYS A 370 12.34 12.39 -41.63
CA LYS A 370 11.54 11.16 -41.78
C LYS A 370 11.49 10.37 -40.47
N ARG A 371 12.63 10.17 -39.80
CA ARG A 371 12.70 9.41 -38.53
C ARG A 371 11.98 10.10 -37.38
N LEU A 372 12.03 11.43 -37.29
CA LEU A 372 11.27 12.21 -36.32
C LEU A 372 9.77 12.13 -36.60
N LYS A 373 9.35 12.26 -37.87
CA LYS A 373 7.95 12.09 -38.28
C LYS A 373 7.42 10.69 -37.95
N THR A 374 8.20 9.64 -38.24
CA THR A 374 7.84 8.26 -37.87
C THR A 374 7.70 8.09 -36.36
N PHE A 375 8.64 8.65 -35.58
CA PHE A 375 8.57 8.62 -34.12
C PHE A 375 7.30 9.30 -33.60
N ASN A 376 7.02 10.52 -34.06
CA ASN A 376 5.86 11.30 -33.63
C ASN A 376 4.53 10.62 -34.01
N ASN A 377 4.44 9.98 -35.18
CA ASN A 377 3.19 9.37 -35.65
C ASN A 377 2.93 7.98 -35.05
N ALA A 378 3.95 7.14 -34.94
CA ALA A 378 3.78 5.73 -34.55
C ALA A 378 4.15 5.46 -33.09
N THR A 379 5.23 6.09 -32.61
CA THR A 379 5.82 5.78 -31.30
C THR A 379 5.36 6.73 -30.20
N ALA A 380 5.02 7.99 -30.48
CA ALA A 380 4.43 8.88 -29.48
C ALA A 380 3.12 8.33 -28.86
N PRO A 381 2.21 7.66 -29.60
CA PRO A 381 1.05 6.99 -29.01
C PRO A 381 1.38 5.91 -27.97
N VAL A 382 2.57 5.30 -28.04
CA VAL A 382 3.05 4.34 -27.02
C VAL A 382 3.26 5.05 -25.68
N VAL A 383 3.80 6.27 -25.71
CA VAL A 383 4.01 7.11 -24.53
C VAL A 383 2.66 7.36 -23.84
N ASP A 384 1.67 7.85 -24.59
CA ASP A 384 0.32 8.13 -24.06
C ASP A 384 -0.37 6.87 -23.52
N TYR A 385 -0.21 5.73 -24.20
CA TYR A 385 -0.79 4.45 -23.79
C TYR A 385 -0.25 4.01 -22.42
N TYR A 386 1.08 4.06 -22.25
CA TYR A 386 1.72 3.65 -21.00
C TYR A 386 1.63 4.70 -19.89
N GLU A 387 1.43 5.98 -20.24
CA GLU A 387 1.10 7.05 -19.29
C GLU A 387 -0.28 6.81 -18.66
N LYS A 388 -1.30 6.49 -19.47
CA LYS A 388 -2.63 6.12 -18.99
C LYS A 388 -2.62 4.86 -18.11
N LYS A 389 -1.72 3.90 -18.39
CA LYS A 389 -1.49 2.72 -17.55
C LYS A 389 -0.67 3.00 -16.27
N LYS A 390 -0.22 4.23 -16.04
CA LYS A 390 0.67 4.62 -14.92
C LYS A 390 1.99 3.84 -14.88
N LYS A 391 2.54 3.51 -16.06
CA LYS A 391 3.81 2.78 -16.23
C LYS A 391 4.88 3.58 -16.95
N LEU A 392 4.55 4.76 -17.47
CA LEU A 392 5.50 5.65 -18.09
C LEU A 392 6.35 6.39 -17.03
N VAL A 393 7.65 6.43 -17.26
CA VAL A 393 8.60 7.26 -16.54
C VAL A 393 9.22 8.23 -17.53
N ARG A 394 8.83 9.50 -17.43
CA ARG A 394 9.28 10.58 -18.31
C ARG A 394 10.56 11.20 -17.75
N ILE A 395 11.64 11.11 -18.50
CA ILE A 395 12.96 11.65 -18.16
C ILE A 395 13.25 12.84 -19.06
N ASN A 396 13.42 14.03 -18.48
CA ASN A 396 13.88 15.21 -19.21
C ASN A 396 15.35 15.00 -19.62
N ALA A 397 15.59 14.81 -20.92
CA ALA A 397 16.89 14.37 -21.44
C ALA A 397 17.66 15.49 -22.17
N LYS A 398 17.54 16.74 -21.67
CA LYS A 398 18.27 17.92 -22.17
C LYS A 398 19.67 18.10 -21.60
N GLY A 399 19.92 17.60 -20.38
CA GLY A 399 21.19 17.77 -19.64
C GLY A 399 22.35 16.89 -20.13
N THR A 400 23.42 16.83 -19.33
CA THR A 400 24.57 15.97 -19.59
C THR A 400 24.21 14.49 -19.44
N VAL A 401 25.03 13.60 -20.03
CA VAL A 401 24.80 12.15 -19.95
C VAL A 401 24.73 11.67 -18.50
N ASP A 402 25.58 12.21 -17.62
CA ASP A 402 25.66 11.80 -16.21
C ASP A 402 24.48 12.32 -15.38
N GLU A 403 24.02 13.55 -15.61
CA GLU A 403 22.81 14.08 -14.97
C GLU A 403 21.58 13.24 -15.33
N ILE A 404 21.41 12.94 -16.62
CA ILE A 404 20.31 12.10 -17.10
C ILE A 404 20.43 10.70 -16.49
N PHE A 405 21.64 10.14 -16.43
CA PHE A 405 21.89 8.83 -15.86
C PHE A 405 21.57 8.78 -14.36
N ALA A 406 21.88 9.84 -13.61
CA ALA A 406 21.52 9.94 -12.18
C ALA A 406 20.01 9.89 -11.95
N VAL A 407 19.22 10.58 -12.79
CA VAL A 407 17.75 10.52 -12.71
C VAL A 407 17.23 9.13 -13.07
N VAL A 408 17.79 8.50 -14.11
CA VAL A 408 17.45 7.11 -14.48
C VAL A 408 17.78 6.14 -13.34
N CYS A 409 18.90 6.34 -12.65
CA CYS A 409 19.29 5.53 -11.50
C CYS A 409 18.26 5.60 -10.38
N GLN A 410 17.77 6.80 -10.02
CA GLN A 410 16.73 6.94 -8.99
C GLN A 410 15.48 6.11 -9.29
N HIS A 411 15.08 6.04 -10.57
CA HIS A 411 13.97 5.19 -10.99
C HIS A 411 14.32 3.71 -10.95
N LEU A 412 15.46 3.31 -11.50
CA LEU A 412 15.85 1.90 -11.58
C LEU A 412 16.20 1.30 -10.22
N ASP A 413 16.80 2.07 -9.31
CA ASP A 413 17.07 1.64 -7.93
C ASP A 413 15.75 1.24 -7.25
N LYS A 414 14.71 2.07 -7.39
CA LYS A 414 13.37 1.79 -6.88
C LYS A 414 12.64 0.65 -7.63
N ALA A 415 12.84 0.55 -8.94
CA ALA A 415 12.19 -0.47 -9.77
C ALA A 415 12.82 -1.87 -9.62
N MET A 416 14.13 -1.92 -9.35
CA MET A 416 14.92 -3.13 -9.18
C MET A 416 15.16 -3.51 -7.72
N GLU A 417 14.74 -2.67 -6.77
CA GLU A 417 14.61 -3.01 -5.37
C GLU A 417 13.85 -4.34 -5.27
N LYS A 418 14.58 -5.40 -4.88
CA LYS A 418 13.99 -6.71 -4.65
C LYS A 418 12.93 -6.50 -3.57
N LYS A 419 11.65 -6.72 -3.90
CA LYS A 419 10.64 -7.00 -2.87
C LYS A 419 11.23 -8.08 -1.99
N VAL A 420 11.58 -7.72 -0.77
CA VAL A 420 12.14 -8.65 0.19
C VAL A 420 11.07 -9.70 0.44
N VAL A 421 11.22 -10.89 -0.16
CA VAL A 421 10.33 -12.02 0.09
C VAL A 421 10.74 -12.60 1.43
N LEU A 422 10.15 -12.05 2.49
CA LEU A 422 10.34 -12.50 3.85
C LEU A 422 9.70 -13.89 4.00
N PRO A 423 10.39 -14.86 4.64
CA PRO A 423 9.84 -16.20 4.86
C PRO A 423 8.55 -16.10 5.69
N ARG A 424 7.49 -16.75 5.20
CA ARG A 424 6.15 -16.76 5.83
C ARG A 424 5.88 -18.09 6.51
N LYS A 425 5.19 -18.03 7.65
CA LYS A 425 4.66 -19.22 8.32
C LYS A 425 3.21 -19.44 7.89
N GLN A 426 2.80 -20.70 7.78
CA GLN A 426 1.39 -21.02 7.68
C GLN A 426 0.77 -20.90 9.07
N ILE A 427 -0.28 -20.09 9.22
CA ILE A 427 -0.89 -19.77 10.51
C ILE A 427 -2.33 -20.27 10.52
N ASP A 428 -2.65 -21.17 11.46
CA ASP A 428 -4.03 -21.62 11.70
C ASP A 428 -4.81 -20.57 12.50
N LEU A 429 -5.89 -20.06 11.90
CA LEU A 429 -6.74 -19.03 12.48
C LEU A 429 -7.99 -19.59 13.17
N ALA A 430 -8.20 -20.92 13.18
CA ALA A 430 -9.35 -21.54 13.84
C ALA A 430 -9.52 -21.13 15.31
N PRO A 431 -8.46 -21.04 16.15
CA PRO A 431 -8.60 -20.59 17.54
C PRO A 431 -9.09 -19.15 17.65
N LEU A 432 -8.60 -18.28 16.76
CA LEU A 432 -8.96 -16.87 16.74
C LEU A 432 -10.43 -16.66 16.35
N LYS A 433 -10.89 -17.39 15.31
CA LYS A 433 -12.30 -17.38 14.89
C LYS A 433 -13.23 -17.96 15.95
N LYS A 434 -12.79 -18.99 16.68
CA LYS A 434 -13.53 -19.59 17.79
C LYS A 434 -13.67 -18.62 18.97
N ALA A 435 -12.63 -17.84 19.27
CA ALA A 435 -12.67 -16.86 20.37
C ALA A 435 -13.67 -15.73 20.09
N ASN A 436 -13.81 -15.28 18.83
CA ASN A 436 -14.79 -14.29 18.37
C ASN A 436 -14.86 -13.02 19.25
N VAL A 437 -13.69 -12.54 19.68
CA VAL A 437 -13.56 -11.35 20.53
C VAL A 437 -13.57 -10.06 19.68
N PRO A 438 -14.00 -8.91 20.23
CA PRO A 438 -14.02 -7.64 19.50
C PRO A 438 -12.62 -7.17 19.10
N ILE A 439 -12.51 -6.55 17.93
CA ILE A 439 -11.28 -5.98 17.38
C ILE A 439 -11.48 -4.50 17.10
N PHE A 440 -10.54 -3.68 17.56
CA PHE A 440 -10.53 -2.24 17.41
C PHE A 440 -9.25 -1.78 16.72
N PHE A 441 -9.38 -1.00 15.64
CA PHE A 441 -8.22 -0.38 14.99
C PHE A 441 -7.99 1.01 15.55
N ILE A 442 -6.74 1.31 15.90
CA ILE A 442 -6.32 2.61 16.41
C ILE A 442 -5.41 3.29 15.39
N VAL A 443 -5.94 4.33 14.75
CA VAL A 443 -5.32 5.03 13.63
C VAL A 443 -4.98 6.46 14.05
N GLY A 444 -3.84 6.97 13.56
CA GLY A 444 -3.41 8.33 13.87
C GLY A 444 -1.97 8.59 13.46
N GLY A 445 -1.66 9.85 13.16
CA GLY A 445 -0.32 10.28 12.79
C GLY A 445 0.74 9.90 13.84
N PRO A 446 2.01 9.74 13.45
CA PRO A 446 3.09 9.64 14.43
C PRO A 446 3.07 10.88 15.34
N GLY A 447 3.04 10.70 16.67
CA GLY A 447 2.90 11.82 17.63
C GLY A 447 1.46 12.14 18.07
N SER A 448 0.44 11.45 17.54
CA SER A 448 -0.97 11.74 17.87
C SER A 448 -1.40 11.37 19.29
N GLY A 449 -0.60 10.61 20.04
CA GLY A 449 -0.93 10.16 21.40
C GLY A 449 -1.61 8.78 21.48
N LYS A 450 -1.76 8.08 20.35
CA LYS A 450 -2.41 6.75 20.29
C LYS A 450 -1.85 5.69 21.25
N GLY A 451 -0.52 5.59 21.40
CA GLY A 451 0.09 4.63 22.34
C GLY A 451 -0.28 4.91 23.80
N THR A 452 -0.21 6.18 24.22
CA THR A 452 -0.63 6.62 25.56
C THR A 452 -2.11 6.33 25.82
N GLN A 453 -2.97 6.52 24.82
CA GLN A 453 -4.38 6.17 24.93
C GLN A 453 -4.59 4.66 25.00
N CYS A 454 -3.87 3.87 24.20
CA CYS A 454 -3.94 2.41 24.25
C CYS A 454 -3.60 1.86 25.64
N GLU A 455 -2.55 2.37 26.29
CA GLU A 455 -2.19 1.98 27.67
C GLU A 455 -3.36 2.17 28.65
N LYS A 456 -4.04 3.33 28.60
CA LYS A 456 -5.23 3.59 29.44
C LYS A 456 -6.42 2.70 29.08
N ILE A 457 -6.64 2.41 27.79
CA ILE A 457 -7.73 1.54 27.33
C ILE A 457 -7.49 0.09 27.81
N VAL A 458 -6.27 -0.42 27.69
CA VAL A 458 -5.87 -1.74 28.21
C VAL A 458 -6.15 -1.82 29.70
N ALA A 459 -5.71 -0.82 30.46
CA ALA A 459 -5.91 -0.78 31.92
C ALA A 459 -7.40 -0.80 32.31
N LYS A 460 -8.27 -0.12 31.55
CA LYS A 460 -9.71 -0.05 31.86
C LYS A 460 -10.49 -1.28 31.41
N TYR A 461 -10.23 -1.80 30.21
CA TYR A 461 -11.08 -2.81 29.57
C TYR A 461 -10.47 -4.22 29.51
N GLY A 462 -9.19 -4.37 29.86
CA GLY A 462 -8.50 -5.67 29.84
C GLY A 462 -8.25 -6.23 28.44
N LEU A 463 -8.25 -5.37 27.41
CA LEU A 463 -7.97 -5.75 26.03
C LEU A 463 -6.48 -6.02 25.83
N SER A 464 -6.12 -6.87 24.88
CA SER A 464 -4.73 -7.06 24.45
C SER A 464 -4.34 -5.98 23.43
N HIS A 465 -3.33 -5.18 23.75
CA HIS A 465 -2.76 -4.17 22.85
C HIS A 465 -1.65 -4.77 22.00
N LEU A 466 -1.81 -4.67 20.69
CA LEU A 466 -0.81 -5.10 19.70
C LEU A 466 -0.44 -3.90 18.84
N SER A 467 0.78 -3.41 19.03
CA SER A 467 1.36 -2.34 18.22
C SER A 467 2.16 -2.95 17.08
N SER A 468 1.76 -2.66 15.84
CA SER A 468 2.49 -3.11 14.65
C SER A 468 3.96 -2.69 14.68
N GLY A 469 4.27 -1.51 15.22
CA GLY A 469 5.64 -1.03 15.35
C GLY A 469 6.46 -1.78 16.41
N ASP A 470 5.83 -2.19 17.52
CA ASP A 470 6.51 -2.98 18.56
C ASP A 470 6.74 -4.42 18.08
N LEU A 471 5.74 -5.05 17.46
CA LEU A 471 5.89 -6.39 16.87
C LEU A 471 7.05 -6.46 15.86
N LEU A 472 7.22 -5.43 15.04
CA LEU A 472 8.35 -5.34 14.10
C LEU A 472 9.69 -5.18 14.83
N ARG A 473 9.76 -4.33 15.85
CA ARG A 473 10.99 -4.14 16.64
C ARG A 473 11.37 -5.40 17.41
N ASP A 474 10.40 -6.11 17.97
CA ASP A 474 10.62 -7.35 18.70
C ASP A 474 11.10 -8.46 17.77
N GLU A 475 10.54 -8.52 16.55
CA GLU A 475 11.03 -9.43 15.52
C GLU A 475 12.47 -9.12 15.10
N VAL A 476 12.82 -7.84 14.93
CA VAL A 476 14.21 -7.42 14.68
C VAL A 476 15.13 -7.83 15.83
N LYS A 477 14.74 -7.55 17.07
CA LYS A 477 15.51 -7.91 18.28
C LYS A 477 15.68 -9.41 18.46
N SER A 478 14.76 -10.22 17.96
CA SER A 478 14.85 -11.68 18.05
C SER A 478 16.04 -12.26 17.27
N GLY A 479 16.64 -11.49 16.35
CA GLY A 479 17.74 -11.95 15.50
C GLY A 479 17.32 -12.99 14.45
N SER A 480 16.02 -13.20 14.24
CA SER A 480 15.52 -14.16 13.25
C SER A 480 15.94 -13.78 11.82
N PRO A 481 15.93 -14.73 10.86
CA PRO A 481 16.17 -14.39 9.45
C PRO A 481 15.18 -13.33 8.91
N ARG A 482 13.94 -13.32 9.43
CA ARG A 482 12.93 -12.29 9.15
C ARG A 482 13.33 -10.96 9.79
N GLY A 483 13.80 -10.96 11.03
CA GLY A 483 14.28 -9.77 11.77
C GLY A 483 15.49 -9.08 11.13
N ALA A 484 16.49 -9.85 10.67
CA ALA A 484 17.68 -9.30 10.00
C ALA A 484 17.33 -8.52 8.73
N GLN A 485 16.31 -8.98 7.99
CA GLN A 485 15.81 -8.31 6.79
C GLN A 485 14.92 -7.10 7.14
N LEU A 486 14.10 -7.19 8.19
CA LEU A 486 13.30 -6.08 8.70
C LEU A 486 14.15 -4.90 9.17
N THR A 487 15.33 -5.16 9.74
CA THR A 487 16.27 -4.13 10.21
C THR A 487 16.59 -3.14 9.09
N LYS A 488 16.96 -3.64 7.90
CA LYS A 488 17.30 -2.80 6.74
C LYS A 488 16.13 -1.94 6.26
N ILE A 489 14.92 -2.52 6.21
CA ILE A 489 13.70 -1.82 5.76
C ILE A 489 13.33 -0.72 6.76
N MET A 490 13.43 -1.02 8.06
CA MET A 490 13.08 -0.08 9.13
C MET A 490 14.08 1.07 9.25
N GLU A 491 15.37 0.80 9.12
CA GLU A 491 16.43 1.83 9.10
C GLU A 491 16.32 2.77 7.90
N ALA A 492 15.91 2.26 6.73
CA ALA A 492 15.65 3.07 5.54
C ALA A 492 14.40 3.97 5.66
N GLY A 493 13.55 3.74 6.67
CA GLY A 493 12.29 4.44 6.88
C GLY A 493 11.18 4.01 5.90
N GLU A 494 11.28 2.80 5.34
CA GLU A 494 10.35 2.24 4.37
C GLU A 494 9.18 1.50 5.04
N LEU A 495 8.10 1.26 4.29
CA LEU A 495 6.98 0.44 4.74
C LEU A 495 7.33 -1.05 4.60
N VAL A 496 7.22 -1.77 5.72
CA VAL A 496 7.34 -3.23 5.73
C VAL A 496 6.19 -3.84 4.90
N PRO A 497 6.44 -4.87 4.06
CA PRO A 497 5.41 -5.54 3.28
C PRO A 497 4.19 -5.96 4.10
N MET A 498 2.99 -5.73 3.55
CA MET A 498 1.73 -5.89 4.29
C MET A 498 1.51 -7.30 4.82
N GLU A 499 1.94 -8.31 4.07
CA GLU A 499 1.78 -9.72 4.40
C GLU A 499 2.56 -10.08 5.66
N VAL A 500 3.74 -9.48 5.85
CA VAL A 500 4.60 -9.75 7.00
C VAL A 500 4.03 -9.10 8.26
N VAL A 501 3.54 -7.86 8.13
CA VAL A 501 2.88 -7.17 9.23
C VAL A 501 1.64 -7.96 9.67
N LEU A 502 0.85 -8.46 8.71
CA LEU A 502 -0.33 -9.27 8.99
C LEU A 502 0.03 -10.61 9.66
N ASP A 503 1.08 -11.29 9.21
CA ASP A 503 1.54 -12.55 9.83
C ASP A 503 2.00 -12.32 11.28
N LEU A 504 2.76 -11.24 11.54
CA LEU A 504 3.16 -10.86 12.90
C LEU A 504 1.95 -10.55 13.80
N ILE A 505 0.94 -9.86 13.26
CA ILE A 505 -0.30 -9.58 13.99
C ILE A 505 -1.04 -10.89 14.29
N LYS A 506 -1.19 -11.81 13.32
CA LYS A 506 -1.84 -13.11 13.54
C LYS A 506 -1.12 -13.94 14.61
N GLU A 507 0.20 -14.05 14.54
CA GLU A 507 1.02 -14.74 15.55
C GLU A 507 0.78 -14.14 16.95
N ALA A 508 0.77 -12.81 17.06
CA ALA A 508 0.53 -12.12 18.31
C ALA A 508 -0.90 -12.31 18.82
N MET A 509 -1.91 -12.20 17.96
CA MET A 509 -3.31 -12.42 18.31
C MET A 509 -3.54 -13.84 18.84
N LEU A 510 -2.97 -14.86 18.20
CA LEU A 510 -3.09 -16.25 18.67
C LEU A 510 -2.48 -16.46 20.06
N ARG A 511 -1.31 -15.84 20.33
CA ARG A 511 -0.71 -15.86 21.68
C ARG A 511 -1.64 -15.26 22.72
N GLU A 512 -2.27 -14.12 22.41
CA GLU A 512 -3.16 -13.45 23.35
C GLU A 512 -4.51 -14.16 23.53
N VAL A 513 -5.03 -14.80 22.48
CA VAL A 513 -6.19 -15.71 22.60
C VAL A 513 -5.89 -16.85 23.57
N SER A 514 -4.69 -17.45 23.50
CA SER A 514 -4.30 -18.54 24.42
C SER A 514 -4.22 -18.08 25.89
N LYS A 515 -4.08 -16.77 26.14
CA LYS A 515 -4.08 -16.16 27.48
C LYS A 515 -5.47 -15.72 27.96
N GLY A 516 -6.51 -15.92 27.14
CA GLY A 516 -7.89 -15.54 27.49
C GLY A 516 -8.19 -14.06 27.31
N THR A 517 -7.64 -13.41 26.28
CA THR A 517 -7.96 -12.01 25.96
C THR A 517 -9.46 -11.79 25.71
N THR A 518 -9.98 -10.63 26.13
CA THR A 518 -11.38 -10.23 25.92
C THR A 518 -11.58 -9.39 24.66
N GLY A 519 -10.50 -9.05 23.94
CA GLY A 519 -10.54 -8.30 22.68
C GLY A 519 -9.20 -7.63 22.36
N PHE A 520 -9.12 -7.03 21.18
CA PHE A 520 -7.87 -6.52 20.61
C PHE A 520 -7.89 -5.02 20.32
N LEU A 521 -6.80 -4.35 20.67
CA LEU A 521 -6.47 -2.99 20.23
C LEU A 521 -5.26 -3.05 19.30
N LEU A 522 -5.46 -2.77 18.00
CA LEU A 522 -4.41 -2.79 17.02
C LEU A 522 -3.91 -1.36 16.76
N ASP A 523 -2.73 -1.03 17.31
CA ASP A 523 -2.12 0.30 17.22
C ASP A 523 -1.19 0.42 16.00
N GLY A 524 -1.43 1.46 15.20
CA GLY A 524 -0.64 1.75 14.01
C GLY A 524 -0.91 0.80 12.86
N TYR A 525 -2.05 0.10 12.89
CA TYR A 525 -2.58 -0.77 11.84
C TYR A 525 -4.11 -0.53 11.70
N PRO A 526 -4.66 -0.52 10.48
CA PRO A 526 -3.98 -0.60 9.19
C PRO A 526 -3.35 0.75 8.77
N ARG A 527 -2.27 0.68 7.99
CA ARG A 527 -1.59 1.84 7.40
C ARG A 527 -1.98 2.10 5.95
N GLU A 528 -2.61 1.12 5.30
CA GLU A 528 -3.15 1.19 3.95
C GLU A 528 -4.55 0.55 3.92
N VAL A 529 -5.43 0.98 3.02
CA VAL A 529 -6.79 0.43 2.90
C VAL A 529 -6.75 -1.10 2.68
N LYS A 530 -5.84 -1.57 1.82
CA LYS A 530 -5.67 -3.00 1.51
C LYS A 530 -5.32 -3.85 2.73
N GLN A 531 -4.56 -3.29 3.69
CA GLN A 531 -4.24 -3.99 4.95
C GLN A 531 -5.51 -4.22 5.78
N GLY A 532 -6.39 -3.22 5.87
CA GLY A 532 -7.68 -3.35 6.54
C GLY A 532 -8.54 -4.40 5.85
N GLU A 533 -8.73 -4.29 4.54
CA GLU A 533 -9.52 -5.24 3.74
C GLU A 533 -9.03 -6.68 3.86
N GLN A 534 -7.72 -6.88 3.82
CA GLN A 534 -7.12 -8.20 3.96
C GLN A 534 -7.31 -8.75 5.37
N PHE A 535 -7.09 -7.93 6.39
CA PHE A 535 -7.31 -8.32 7.78
C PHE A 535 -8.76 -8.77 8.00
N GLU A 536 -9.73 -7.96 7.56
CA GLU A 536 -11.16 -8.25 7.75
C GLU A 536 -11.61 -9.51 7.01
N ARG A 537 -11.03 -9.78 5.84
CA ARG A 537 -11.31 -10.99 5.05
C ARG A 537 -10.74 -12.25 5.69
N GLU A 538 -9.54 -12.20 6.23
CA GLU A 538 -8.83 -13.39 6.73
C GLU A 538 -9.14 -13.71 8.19
N ILE A 539 -9.30 -12.67 9.03
CA ILE A 539 -9.45 -12.77 10.47
C ILE A 539 -10.91 -12.50 10.85
N GLN A 540 -11.28 -11.22 10.95
CA GLN A 540 -12.61 -10.76 11.38
C GLN A 540 -12.72 -9.26 11.13
N GLU A 541 -13.93 -8.80 10.88
CA GLU A 541 -14.22 -7.38 10.69
C GLU A 541 -13.96 -6.55 11.97
N ALA A 542 -13.38 -5.35 11.82
CA ALA A 542 -13.20 -4.44 12.94
C ALA A 542 -14.56 -3.91 13.43
N LYS A 543 -14.74 -3.86 14.76
CA LYS A 543 -15.97 -3.33 15.38
C LYS A 543 -16.01 -1.81 15.33
N LEU A 544 -14.87 -1.17 15.57
CA LEU A 544 -14.71 0.28 15.55
C LEU A 544 -13.27 0.65 15.17
N VAL A 545 -13.12 1.73 14.42
CA VAL A 545 -11.85 2.38 14.10
C VAL A 545 -11.82 3.73 14.79
N ILE A 546 -10.82 3.95 15.65
CA ILE A 546 -10.64 5.22 16.35
C ILE A 546 -9.52 5.99 15.66
N PHE A 547 -9.84 7.16 15.12
CA PHE A 547 -8.88 8.06 14.51
C PHE A 547 -8.55 9.22 15.45
N PHE A 548 -7.31 9.30 15.91
CA PHE A 548 -6.80 10.45 16.65
C PHE A 548 -6.39 11.56 15.70
N ASP A 549 -7.27 12.57 15.58
CA ASP A 549 -7.15 13.70 14.67
C ASP A 549 -6.33 14.82 15.31
N VAL A 550 -5.20 15.15 14.66
CA VAL A 550 -4.23 16.14 15.12
C VAL A 550 -3.60 16.78 13.89
N SER A 551 -3.45 18.11 13.92
CA SER A 551 -2.82 18.87 12.85
C SER A 551 -1.31 18.58 12.75
N GLU A 552 -0.75 18.68 11.54
CA GLU A 552 0.62 18.27 11.24
C GLU A 552 1.68 19.03 12.05
N ASP A 553 1.46 20.33 12.29
CA ASP A 553 2.27 21.19 13.16
C ASP A 553 2.42 20.62 14.58
N VAL A 554 1.31 20.23 15.20
CA VAL A 554 1.31 19.64 16.55
C VAL A 554 1.96 18.26 16.55
N LEU A 555 1.79 17.47 15.48
CA LEU A 555 2.47 16.18 15.35
C LEU A 555 3.99 16.34 15.27
N VAL A 556 4.47 17.30 14.47
CA VAL A 556 5.91 17.63 14.35
C VAL A 556 6.47 18.04 15.70
N GLU A 557 5.81 18.98 16.39
CA GLU A 557 6.22 19.46 17.71
C GLU A 557 6.37 18.31 18.72
N ARG A 558 5.34 17.45 18.81
CA ARG A 558 5.34 16.29 19.71
C ARG A 558 6.43 15.28 19.34
N LEU A 559 6.70 15.06 18.06
CA LEU A 559 7.75 14.14 17.61
C LEU A 559 9.15 14.67 17.91
N LEU A 560 9.39 15.98 17.72
CA LEU A 560 10.66 16.61 18.07
C LEU A 560 10.92 16.55 19.58
N HIS A 561 9.89 16.79 20.40
CA HIS A 561 10.00 16.62 21.85
C HIS A 561 10.29 15.16 22.25
N ARG A 562 9.67 14.19 21.55
CA ARG A 562 9.92 12.76 21.76
C ARG A 562 11.34 12.34 21.38
N ALA A 563 11.89 12.87 20.29
CA ALA A 563 13.26 12.59 19.85
C ALA A 563 14.28 12.97 20.94
N LYS A 564 14.07 14.11 21.60
CA LYS A 564 14.93 14.59 22.71
C LYS A 564 14.86 13.73 23.98
N THR A 565 13.75 13.02 24.19
CA THR A 565 13.43 12.38 25.49
C THR A 565 13.43 10.84 25.47
N SER A 566 13.31 10.21 24.30
CA SER A 566 13.04 8.76 24.20
C SER A 566 14.17 7.91 23.63
N GLY A 567 15.23 8.51 23.07
CA GLY A 567 16.39 7.77 22.55
C GLY A 567 16.09 6.80 21.40
N ARG A 568 15.00 7.01 20.64
CA ARG A 568 14.68 6.18 19.47
C ARG A 568 15.67 6.45 18.33
N ALA A 569 16.33 5.39 17.85
CA ALA A 569 17.32 5.46 16.79
C ALA A 569 16.77 5.99 15.44
N ASP A 570 15.45 5.89 15.21
CA ASP A 570 14.77 6.31 13.98
C ASP A 570 14.12 7.71 14.06
N ASP A 571 14.24 8.45 15.16
CA ASP A 571 13.58 9.75 15.35
C ASP A 571 14.50 10.94 14.93
N ASN A 572 15.00 10.93 13.70
CA ASN A 572 15.67 12.10 13.08
C ASN A 572 14.70 12.93 12.21
N ILE A 573 15.04 14.20 11.94
CA ILE A 573 14.17 15.16 11.24
C ILE A 573 13.73 14.64 9.86
N GLU A 574 14.65 14.03 9.10
CA GLU A 574 14.33 13.48 7.78
C GLU A 574 13.35 12.30 7.86
N THR A 575 13.53 11.42 8.85
CA THR A 575 12.66 10.27 9.09
C THR A 575 11.28 10.71 9.58
N ILE A 576 11.20 11.74 10.44
CA ILE A 576 9.93 12.34 10.86
C ILE A 576 9.15 12.88 9.64
N LYS A 577 9.80 13.63 8.76
CA LYS A 577 9.18 14.13 7.52
C LYS A 577 8.70 12.99 6.63
N LYS A 578 9.52 11.95 6.42
CA LYS A 578 9.12 10.76 5.64
C LYS A 578 7.90 10.05 6.26
N ARG A 579 7.84 9.93 7.58
CA ARG A 579 6.72 9.27 8.30
C ARG A 579 5.42 10.08 8.23
N LEU A 580 5.49 11.40 8.31
CA LEU A 580 4.32 12.28 8.12
C LEU A 580 3.83 12.21 6.68
N LYS A 581 4.74 12.30 5.70
CA LYS A 581 4.40 12.13 4.27
C LYS A 581 3.77 10.76 4.00
N THR A 582 4.30 9.70 4.61
CA THR A 582 3.74 8.35 4.50
C THR A 582 2.33 8.27 5.11
N PHE A 583 2.12 8.88 6.27
CA PHE A 583 0.79 8.94 6.89
C PHE A 583 -0.21 9.66 5.98
N SER A 584 0.12 10.83 5.44
CA SER A 584 -0.76 11.60 4.55
C SER A 584 -1.08 10.86 3.25
N ASN A 585 -0.11 10.15 2.66
CA ASN A 585 -0.29 9.47 1.38
C ASN A 585 -0.97 8.10 1.49
N ALA A 586 -0.66 7.32 2.52
CA ALA A 586 -1.06 5.92 2.64
C ALA A 586 -2.09 5.66 3.75
N THR A 587 -1.91 6.28 4.93
CA THR A 587 -2.80 6.06 6.08
C THR A 587 -4.04 6.94 6.06
N ALA A 588 -3.98 8.18 5.58
CA ALA A 588 -5.16 9.05 5.50
C ALA A 588 -6.33 8.44 4.68
N PRO A 589 -6.08 7.75 3.54
CA PRO A 589 -7.13 6.99 2.83
C PRO A 589 -7.86 5.94 3.68
N VAL A 590 -7.22 5.35 4.70
CA VAL A 590 -7.86 4.41 5.65
C VAL A 590 -8.99 5.10 6.40
N VAL A 591 -8.79 6.35 6.79
CA VAL A 591 -9.80 7.14 7.51
C VAL A 591 -11.04 7.31 6.65
N SER A 592 -10.88 7.79 5.41
CA SER A 592 -12.00 7.97 4.48
C SER A 592 -12.71 6.64 4.14
N TYR A 593 -11.98 5.54 4.08
CA TYR A 593 -12.54 4.21 3.82
C TYR A 593 -13.47 3.75 4.96
N TYR A 594 -13.01 3.80 6.21
CA TYR A 594 -13.80 3.36 7.37
C TYR A 594 -14.90 4.35 7.78
N GLU A 595 -14.74 5.63 7.44
CA GLU A 595 -15.77 6.65 7.58
C GLU A 595 -16.96 6.35 6.65
N LYS A 596 -16.71 5.99 5.38
CA LYS A 596 -17.76 5.54 4.45
C LYS A 596 -18.48 4.27 4.92
N LYS A 597 -17.77 3.37 5.61
CA LYS A 597 -18.35 2.17 6.24
C LYS A 597 -19.12 2.46 7.53
N LYS A 598 -19.17 3.72 8.02
CA LYS A 598 -19.77 4.12 9.31
C LYS A 598 -19.16 3.39 10.52
N LYS A 599 -17.88 3.07 10.44
CA LYS A 599 -17.12 2.38 11.50
C LYS A 599 -16.01 3.21 12.11
N LEU A 600 -15.84 4.44 11.66
CA LEU A 600 -14.81 5.34 12.15
C LEU A 600 -15.38 6.38 13.11
N VAL A 601 -14.67 6.64 14.20
CA VAL A 601 -14.89 7.80 15.07
C VAL A 601 -13.64 8.67 15.04
N ARG A 602 -13.85 9.98 14.85
CA ARG A 602 -12.79 10.98 14.90
C ARG A 602 -12.72 11.55 16.31
N ILE A 603 -11.55 11.48 16.92
CA ILE A 603 -11.29 12.05 18.25
C ILE A 603 -10.26 13.14 18.07
N ASN A 604 -10.66 14.38 18.37
CA ASN A 604 -9.71 15.50 18.44
C ASN A 604 -8.70 15.21 19.57
N ALA A 605 -7.43 15.00 19.21
CA ALA A 605 -6.38 14.65 20.17
C ALA A 605 -5.53 15.87 20.60
N LYS A 606 -6.16 17.05 20.61
CA LYS A 606 -5.69 18.27 21.28
C LYS A 606 -6.36 18.36 22.66
N GLY A 607 -5.57 18.63 23.70
CA GLY A 607 -6.04 18.66 25.09
C GLY A 607 -5.28 17.69 25.98
N SER A 608 -5.76 17.51 27.21
CA SER A 608 -5.15 16.61 28.18
C SER A 608 -5.40 15.15 27.82
N VAL A 609 -4.51 14.26 28.28
CA VAL A 609 -4.64 12.81 28.05
C VAL A 609 -5.97 12.27 28.60
N ASP A 610 -6.44 12.81 29.73
CA ASP A 610 -7.65 12.31 30.40
C ASP A 610 -8.96 12.76 29.74
N GLU A 611 -9.01 13.97 29.20
CA GLU A 611 -10.17 14.43 28.40
C GLU A 611 -10.32 13.57 27.15
N ILE A 612 -9.21 13.36 26.43
CA ILE A 612 -9.18 12.50 25.25
C ILE A 612 -9.62 11.08 25.62
N PHE A 613 -9.10 10.54 26.73
CA PHE A 613 -9.44 9.19 27.20
C PHE A 613 -10.92 9.05 27.57
N THR A 614 -11.51 10.09 28.17
CA THR A 614 -12.93 10.11 28.51
C THR A 614 -13.78 9.99 27.25
N THR A 615 -13.45 10.76 26.21
CA THR A 615 -14.11 10.68 24.89
C THR A 615 -13.94 9.31 24.25
N VAL A 616 -12.74 8.74 24.27
CA VAL A 616 -12.47 7.37 23.78
C VAL A 616 -13.39 6.36 24.45
N CYS A 617 -13.55 6.46 25.77
CA CYS A 617 -14.39 5.54 26.54
C CYS A 617 -15.86 5.59 26.10
N GLN A 618 -16.42 6.79 25.88
CA GLN A 618 -17.81 6.94 25.43
C GLN A 618 -18.11 6.18 24.13
N HIS A 619 -17.11 6.04 23.26
CA HIS A 619 -17.25 5.27 22.03
C HIS A 619 -17.03 3.77 22.24
N LEU A 620 -16.01 3.37 23.01
CA LEU A 620 -15.70 1.95 23.25
C LEU A 620 -16.76 1.25 24.12
N ASP A 621 -17.34 1.94 25.09
CA ASP A 621 -18.38 1.41 25.99
C ASP A 621 -19.62 0.88 25.24
N LYS A 622 -19.82 1.28 23.97
CA LYS A 622 -20.91 0.79 23.11
C LYS A 622 -20.65 -0.59 22.50
N TYR A 623 -19.39 -1.03 22.47
CA TYR A 623 -18.94 -2.25 21.78
C TYR A 623 -18.31 -3.27 22.71
N ILE A 624 -18.00 -2.87 23.94
CA ILE A 624 -17.43 -3.73 24.97
C ILE A 624 -18.52 -4.04 25.98
N ASP A 625 -18.82 -5.33 26.16
CA ASP A 625 -19.79 -5.76 27.17
C ASP A 625 -19.20 -5.55 28.57
N LYS A 626 -19.82 -4.65 29.34
CA LYS A 626 -19.42 -4.32 30.72
C LYS A 626 -19.46 -5.53 31.66
N LYS A 627 -20.20 -6.59 31.32
CA LYS A 627 -20.23 -7.86 32.08
C LYS A 627 -19.09 -8.80 31.71
N ALA A 628 -18.55 -8.72 30.49
CA ALA A 628 -17.56 -9.66 29.96
C ALA A 628 -16.10 -9.26 30.23
N THR A 629 -15.82 -8.00 30.60
CA THR A 629 -14.44 -7.51 30.78
C THR A 629 -13.72 -8.05 32.01
N GLY A 630 -14.38 -8.75 32.94
CA GLY A 630 -13.75 -9.32 34.15
C GLY A 630 -13.04 -8.32 35.09
N LEU A 631 -13.05 -7.03 34.72
CA LEU A 631 -12.45 -5.87 35.37
C LEU A 631 -13.50 -5.01 36.07
N THR A 632 -14.72 -5.50 36.21
CA THR A 632 -15.53 -5.13 37.37
C THR A 632 -14.89 -5.78 38.59
N LEU A 633 -13.82 -5.17 39.09
CA LEU A 633 -13.44 -5.32 40.49
C LEU A 633 -14.74 -5.12 41.28
N GLN A 634 -15.21 -6.18 41.94
CA GLN A 634 -16.50 -6.16 42.62
C GLN A 634 -16.55 -4.95 43.54
N ARG A 635 -17.28 -3.91 43.12
CA ARG A 635 -17.51 -2.75 43.96
C ARG A 635 -18.43 -3.20 45.07
N ARG A 636 -17.96 -3.02 46.30
CA ARG A 636 -18.83 -3.11 47.46
C ARG A 636 -19.43 -1.72 47.65
N THR A 637 -20.74 -1.65 47.84
CA THR A 637 -21.35 -0.43 48.33
C THR A 637 -20.84 -0.21 49.76
N ILE A 638 -20.07 0.85 49.98
CA ILE A 638 -19.50 1.18 51.28
C ILE A 638 -20.40 2.22 51.93
N ASP A 639 -20.98 1.90 53.09
CA ASP A 639 -21.72 2.87 53.89
C ASP A 639 -20.75 3.84 54.58
N LEU A 640 -20.78 5.11 54.15
CA LEU A 640 -19.92 6.18 54.67
C LEU A 640 -20.57 6.96 55.82
N ALA A 641 -21.80 6.63 56.24
CA ALA A 641 -22.48 7.33 57.34
C ALA A 641 -21.65 7.38 58.64
N PRO A 642 -20.95 6.29 59.07
CA PRO A 642 -20.09 6.35 60.26
C PRO A 642 -18.93 7.33 60.12
N LEU A 643 -18.34 7.42 58.92
CA LEU A 643 -17.21 8.30 58.63
C LEU A 643 -17.65 9.76 58.62
N LYS A 644 -18.79 10.06 57.98
CA LYS A 644 -19.38 11.41 57.95
C LYS A 644 -19.83 11.89 59.34
N LYS A 645 -20.34 10.98 60.18
CA LYS A 645 -20.72 11.29 61.57
C LYS A 645 -19.51 11.58 62.47
N ALA A 646 -18.38 10.91 62.24
CA ALA A 646 -17.18 11.10 63.04
C ALA A 646 -16.50 12.47 62.83
N HIS A 647 -16.62 13.03 61.60
CA HIS A 647 -16.11 14.36 61.21
C HIS A 647 -14.66 14.65 61.65
N VAL A 648 -13.80 13.62 61.62
CA VAL A 648 -12.40 13.71 62.06
C VAL A 648 -11.51 14.35 61.00
N PRO A 649 -10.46 15.11 61.35
CA PRO A 649 -9.61 15.78 60.37
C PRO A 649 -8.85 14.82 59.46
N ILE A 650 -8.67 15.21 58.19
CA ILE A 650 -7.98 14.43 57.15
C ILE A 650 -6.82 15.24 56.58
N PHE A 651 -5.64 14.63 56.54
CA PHE A 651 -4.41 15.19 56.00
C PHE A 651 -3.88 14.30 54.89
N PHE A 652 -3.65 14.86 53.69
CA PHE A 652 -2.96 14.15 52.62
C PHE A 652 -1.47 14.39 52.71
N ILE A 653 -0.68 13.33 52.55
CA ILE A 653 0.78 13.40 52.52
C ILE A 653 1.27 13.10 51.11
N VAL A 654 1.86 14.11 50.48
CA VAL A 654 2.34 14.07 49.09
C VAL A 654 3.85 14.28 49.06
N GLY A 655 4.53 13.58 48.15
CA GLY A 655 5.97 13.76 47.93
C GLY A 655 6.57 12.65 47.10
N GLY A 656 7.68 12.94 46.44
CA GLY A 656 8.39 11.99 45.59
C GLY A 656 8.78 10.70 46.34
N PRO A 657 8.91 9.55 45.67
CA PRO A 657 9.49 8.36 46.27
C PRO A 657 10.87 8.70 46.86
N GLY A 658 11.12 8.39 48.14
CA GLY A 658 12.37 8.77 48.82
C GLY A 658 12.35 10.13 49.55
N SER A 659 11.22 10.85 49.54
CA SER A 659 11.12 12.16 50.21
C SER A 659 11.13 12.12 51.75
N GLY A 660 10.99 10.94 52.37
CA GLY A 660 10.93 10.79 53.83
C GLY A 660 9.52 10.80 54.43
N LYS A 661 8.48 10.90 53.60
CA LYS A 661 7.07 10.94 54.02
C LYS A 661 6.63 9.86 55.01
N GLY A 662 6.97 8.58 54.77
CA GLY A 662 6.59 7.49 55.68
C GLY A 662 7.21 7.65 57.08
N THR A 663 8.51 7.95 57.16
CA THR A 663 9.21 8.20 58.43
C THR A 663 8.60 9.36 59.22
N GLN A 664 8.16 10.40 58.51
CA GLN A 664 7.47 11.53 59.14
C GLN A 664 6.07 11.13 59.61
N CYS A 665 5.31 10.36 58.83
CA CYS A 665 4.00 9.86 59.24
C CYS A 665 4.06 9.10 60.56
N ASP A 666 5.05 8.23 60.76
CA ASP A 666 5.20 7.46 62.00
C ASP A 666 5.36 8.37 63.23
N LYS A 667 6.19 9.43 63.13
CA LYS A 667 6.35 10.42 64.20
C LYS A 667 5.07 11.24 64.44
N ILE A 668 4.36 11.62 63.37
CA ILE A 668 3.12 12.40 63.47
C ILE A 668 2.02 11.56 64.15
N VAL A 669 1.88 10.28 63.78
CA VAL A 669 0.95 9.35 64.43
C VAL A 669 1.24 9.24 65.92
N ALA A 670 2.51 9.06 66.29
CA ALA A 670 2.92 8.94 67.70
C ALA A 670 2.58 10.19 68.51
N LYS A 671 2.72 11.40 67.94
CA LYS A 671 2.43 12.66 68.63
C LYS A 671 0.93 12.98 68.74
N TYR A 672 0.16 12.79 67.67
CA TYR A 672 -1.22 13.29 67.57
C TYR A 672 -2.30 12.21 67.69
N GLY A 673 -1.92 10.93 67.71
CA GLY A 673 -2.89 9.82 67.80
C GLY A 673 -3.77 9.69 66.55
N LEU A 674 -3.25 10.09 65.38
CA LEU A 674 -3.91 9.96 64.09
C LEU A 674 -3.72 8.53 63.54
N SER A 675 -4.63 8.08 62.66
CA SER A 675 -4.44 6.82 61.93
C SER A 675 -3.67 7.06 60.64
N HIS A 676 -2.53 6.39 60.46
CA HIS A 676 -1.78 6.41 59.21
C HIS A 676 -2.29 5.35 58.24
N LEU A 677 -2.72 5.80 57.07
CA LEU A 677 -3.20 4.97 55.97
C LEU A 677 -2.26 5.15 54.77
N SER A 678 -1.34 4.20 54.58
CA SER A 678 -0.50 4.20 53.38
C SER A 678 -1.21 3.44 52.26
N SER A 679 -1.52 4.13 51.16
CA SER A 679 -2.07 3.51 49.93
C SER A 679 -1.22 2.32 49.46
N GLY A 680 0.10 2.39 49.64
CA GLY A 680 1.00 1.30 49.28
C GLY A 680 0.86 0.07 50.17
N ASP A 681 0.65 0.25 51.48
CA ASP A 681 0.44 -0.86 52.41
C ASP A 681 -0.94 -1.49 52.21
N LEU A 682 -1.99 -0.68 52.06
CA LEU A 682 -3.35 -1.17 51.78
C LEU A 682 -3.39 -2.07 50.55
N LEU A 683 -2.70 -1.69 49.47
CA LEU A 683 -2.59 -2.49 48.26
C LEU A 683 -1.81 -3.81 48.50
N ARG A 684 -0.71 -3.75 49.26
CA ARG A 684 0.09 -4.95 49.59
C ARG A 684 -0.68 -5.91 50.48
N ASP A 685 -1.42 -5.41 51.45
CA ASP A 685 -2.21 -6.22 52.36
C ASP A 685 -3.38 -6.87 51.63
N GLU A 686 -4.00 -6.15 50.68
CA GLU A 686 -5.02 -6.72 49.80
C GLU A 686 -4.45 -7.83 48.90
N VAL A 687 -3.26 -7.65 48.34
CA VAL A 687 -2.54 -8.71 47.60
C VAL A 687 -2.26 -9.92 48.49
N LYS A 688 -1.71 -9.69 49.69
CA LYS A 688 -1.42 -10.75 50.66
C LYS A 688 -2.65 -11.51 51.14
N SER A 689 -3.82 -10.86 51.15
CA SER A 689 -5.08 -11.49 51.56
C SER A 689 -5.50 -12.65 50.66
N GLY A 690 -4.93 -12.77 49.45
CA GLY A 690 -5.31 -13.79 48.47
C GLY A 690 -6.71 -13.58 47.89
N SER A 691 -7.33 -12.42 48.11
CA SER A 691 -8.67 -12.12 47.60
C SER A 691 -8.69 -12.09 46.06
N PRO A 692 -9.85 -12.27 45.41
CA PRO A 692 -9.97 -12.08 43.96
C PRO A 692 -9.48 -10.69 43.51
N ARG A 693 -9.72 -9.64 44.33
CA ARG A 693 -9.19 -8.29 44.13
C ARG A 693 -7.65 -8.26 44.26
N GLY A 694 -7.09 -8.95 45.25
CA GLY A 694 -5.65 -9.10 45.48
C GLY A 694 -4.90 -9.81 44.35
N ALA A 695 -5.47 -10.88 43.79
CA ALA A 695 -4.89 -11.59 42.64
C ALA A 695 -4.79 -10.70 41.39
N GLN A 696 -5.79 -9.83 41.17
CA GLN A 696 -5.77 -8.83 40.09
C GLN A 696 -4.75 -7.71 40.37
N LEU A 697 -4.69 -7.22 41.60
CA LEU A 697 -3.71 -6.22 42.03
C LEU A 697 -2.27 -6.70 41.87
N THR A 698 -2.00 -8.00 42.11
CA THR A 698 -0.66 -8.60 41.95
C THR A 698 -0.11 -8.33 40.55
N LYS A 699 -0.90 -8.61 39.50
CA LYS A 699 -0.49 -8.39 38.10
C LYS A 699 -0.22 -6.92 37.79
N ILE A 700 -1.04 -6.01 38.31
CA ILE A 700 -0.90 -4.56 38.09
C ILE A 700 0.36 -4.03 38.80
N MET A 701 0.58 -4.47 40.05
CA MET A 701 1.69 -4.02 40.88
C MET A 701 3.04 -4.56 40.41
N GLU A 702 3.11 -5.81 39.96
CA GLU A 702 4.31 -6.41 39.35
C GLU A 702 4.71 -5.68 38.06
N ALA A 703 3.72 -5.26 37.26
CA ALA A 703 3.95 -4.49 36.04
C ALA A 703 4.37 -3.02 36.30
N GLY A 704 4.36 -2.56 37.55
CA GLY A 704 4.68 -1.18 37.92
C GLY A 704 3.63 -0.16 37.44
N ALA A 705 2.42 -0.60 37.10
CA ALA A 705 1.33 0.26 36.64
C ALA A 705 0.59 0.93 37.82
N LEU A 706 -0.11 2.03 37.54
CA LEU A 706 -1.00 2.65 38.52
C LEU A 706 -2.26 1.80 38.69
N VAL A 707 -2.62 1.52 39.95
CA VAL A 707 -3.87 0.86 40.29
C VAL A 707 -5.02 1.83 39.98
N PRO A 708 -6.14 1.37 39.37
CA PRO A 708 -7.28 2.22 39.06
C PRO A 708 -7.74 3.03 40.28
N LEU A 709 -8.08 4.30 40.04
CA LEU A 709 -8.43 5.27 41.09
C LEU A 709 -9.47 4.71 42.06
N GLU A 710 -10.54 4.14 41.53
CA GLU A 710 -11.70 3.74 42.31
C GLU A 710 -11.38 2.60 43.28
N VAL A 711 -10.42 1.75 42.94
CA VAL A 711 -9.96 0.65 43.78
C VAL A 711 -9.17 1.16 44.98
N VAL A 712 -8.29 2.14 44.75
CA VAL A 712 -7.52 2.77 45.83
C VAL A 712 -8.45 3.53 46.76
N LEU A 713 -9.43 4.24 46.20
CA LEU A 713 -10.43 4.96 46.99
C LEU A 713 -11.27 4.01 47.86
N ASP A 714 -11.73 2.88 47.32
CA ASP A 714 -12.49 1.90 48.10
C ASP A 714 -11.66 1.27 49.24
N LEU A 715 -10.39 0.94 48.97
CA LEU A 715 -9.46 0.46 50.01
C LEU A 715 -9.23 1.50 51.11
N VAL A 716 -9.06 2.77 50.74
CA VAL A 716 -8.91 3.87 51.70
C VAL A 716 -10.18 4.02 52.53
N LYS A 717 -11.37 4.02 51.93
CA LYS A 717 -12.65 4.08 52.68
C LYS A 717 -12.81 2.91 53.65
N GLU A 718 -12.55 1.68 53.22
CA GLU A 718 -12.62 0.49 54.07
C GLU A 718 -11.66 0.61 55.27
N ALA A 719 -10.44 1.10 55.03
CA ALA A 719 -9.45 1.30 56.08
C ALA A 719 -9.82 2.43 57.05
N MET A 720 -10.36 3.55 56.53
CA MET A 720 -10.87 4.66 57.34
C MET A 720 -12.02 4.21 58.24
N LEU A 721 -12.99 3.45 57.71
CA LEU A 721 -14.11 2.93 58.51
C LEU A 721 -13.64 2.00 59.63
N LYS A 722 -12.71 1.09 59.33
CA LYS A 722 -12.08 0.22 60.34
C LYS A 722 -11.37 1.02 61.44
N ALA A 723 -10.72 2.11 61.07
CA ALA A 723 -10.00 2.97 62.01
C ALA A 723 -10.94 3.87 62.84
N VAL A 724 -12.01 4.42 62.25
CA VAL A 724 -13.06 5.14 62.99
C VAL A 724 -13.73 4.22 64.01
N ALA A 725 -14.05 2.98 63.63
CA ALA A 725 -14.62 1.99 64.55
C ALA A 725 -13.69 1.67 65.74
N LYS A 726 -12.38 1.91 65.59
CA LYS A 726 -11.37 1.78 66.65
C LYS A 726 -11.07 3.09 67.40
N GLY A 727 -11.84 4.15 67.16
CA GLY A 727 -11.70 5.43 67.87
C GLY A 727 -10.63 6.37 67.30
N SER A 728 -10.30 6.27 66.01
CA SER A 728 -9.35 7.18 65.35
C SER A 728 -9.76 8.65 65.52
N LYS A 729 -8.79 9.52 65.86
CA LYS A 729 -8.98 10.96 66.02
C LYS A 729 -8.76 11.77 64.74
N GLY A 730 -8.40 11.11 63.64
CA GLY A 730 -8.13 11.73 62.34
C GLY A 730 -7.22 10.87 61.48
N PHE A 731 -6.95 11.32 60.25
CA PHE A 731 -6.28 10.50 59.23
C PHE A 731 -5.08 11.20 58.62
N LEU A 732 -3.98 10.46 58.51
CA LEU A 732 -2.84 10.76 57.64
C LEU A 732 -2.83 9.77 56.49
N ILE A 733 -3.12 10.24 55.29
CA ILE A 733 -3.20 9.36 54.12
C ILE A 733 -1.94 9.57 53.27
N ASP A 734 -1.04 8.59 53.27
CA ASP A 734 0.24 8.61 52.56
C ASP A 734 0.13 7.98 51.16
N GLY A 735 0.69 8.68 50.18
CA GLY A 735 0.74 8.23 48.80
C GLY A 735 -0.61 8.31 48.08
N TYR A 736 -1.55 9.10 48.61
CA TYR A 736 -2.85 9.45 48.04
C TYR A 736 -3.19 10.92 48.41
N PRO A 737 -3.81 11.71 47.52
CA PRO A 737 -4.12 11.41 46.13
C PRO A 737 -2.87 11.47 45.23
N ARG A 738 -2.81 10.59 44.23
CA ARG A 738 -1.77 10.55 43.20
C ARG A 738 -2.17 11.27 41.91
N GLU A 739 -3.45 11.57 41.73
CA GLU A 739 -4.01 12.35 40.64
C GLU A 739 -5.09 13.29 41.19
N VAL A 740 -5.32 14.43 40.52
CA VAL A 740 -6.29 15.46 40.96
C VAL A 740 -7.70 14.88 41.14
N LYS A 741 -8.13 14.03 40.20
CA LYS A 741 -9.44 13.35 40.26
C LYS A 741 -9.62 12.52 41.52
N GLN A 742 -8.53 11.95 42.06
CA GLN A 742 -8.63 11.19 43.30
C GLN A 742 -8.91 12.09 44.50
N GLY A 743 -8.32 13.29 44.52
CA GLY A 743 -8.65 14.32 45.50
C GLY A 743 -10.11 14.76 45.37
N GLU A 744 -10.55 15.15 44.18
CA GLU A 744 -11.92 15.58 43.90
C GLU A 744 -12.98 14.55 44.30
N GLN A 745 -12.77 13.30 43.91
CA GLN A 745 -13.68 12.20 44.24
C GLN A 745 -13.69 11.89 45.73
N PHE A 746 -12.54 11.90 46.39
CA PHE A 746 -12.47 11.72 47.84
C PHE A 746 -13.25 12.83 48.58
N GLU A 747 -13.02 14.09 48.20
CA GLU A 747 -13.62 15.24 48.87
C GLU A 747 -15.15 15.29 48.67
N SER A 748 -15.62 14.92 47.48
CA SER A 748 -17.06 14.86 47.19
C SER A 748 -17.79 13.71 47.89
N GLU A 749 -17.15 12.55 48.04
CA GLU A 749 -17.79 11.36 48.62
C GLU A 749 -17.69 11.31 50.15
N ILE A 750 -16.57 11.79 50.72
CA ILE A 750 -16.24 11.69 52.14
C ILE A 750 -16.35 13.07 52.80
N GLN A 751 -15.31 13.90 52.67
CA GLN A 751 -15.23 15.29 53.13
C GLN A 751 -13.96 15.94 52.59
N GLU A 752 -13.88 17.26 52.62
CA GLU A 752 -12.67 17.97 52.22
C GLU A 752 -11.45 17.67 53.11
N ALA A 753 -10.25 17.64 52.52
CA ALA A 753 -9.03 17.55 53.30
C ALA A 753 -8.80 18.86 54.08
N LYS A 754 -8.27 18.76 55.30
CA LYS A 754 -7.92 19.92 56.12
C LYS A 754 -6.66 20.59 55.59
N SER A 755 -5.65 19.79 55.23
CA SER A 755 -4.49 20.27 54.48
C SER A 755 -3.78 19.13 53.74
N VAL A 756 -2.92 19.52 52.80
CA VAL A 756 -2.05 18.62 52.03
C VAL A 756 -0.61 18.99 52.32
N ILE A 757 0.14 18.10 52.95
CA ILE A 757 1.55 18.33 53.29
C ILE A 757 2.41 17.76 52.17
N PHE A 758 3.11 18.64 51.47
CA PHE A 758 4.04 18.29 50.40
C PHE A 758 5.48 18.33 50.90
N PHE A 759 6.14 17.17 50.87
CA PHE A 759 7.59 17.05 51.14
C PHE A 759 8.38 17.35 49.86
N ASP A 760 8.87 18.59 49.79
CA ASP A 760 9.61 19.13 48.66
C ASP A 760 11.10 18.75 48.75
N VAL A 761 11.55 17.93 47.80
CA VAL A 761 12.91 17.39 47.71
C VAL A 761 13.29 17.36 46.23
N SER A 762 14.50 17.81 45.91
CA SER A 762 15.00 17.77 44.52
C SER A 762 15.15 16.33 44.02
N GLU A 763 14.97 16.14 42.71
CA GLU A 763 15.04 14.82 42.08
C GLU A 763 16.38 14.13 42.34
N ASP A 764 17.49 14.87 42.31
CA ASP A 764 18.83 14.33 42.60
C ASP A 764 18.92 13.73 44.01
N ILE A 765 18.38 14.40 45.02
CA ILE A 765 18.35 13.91 46.41
C ILE A 765 17.41 12.70 46.52
N LEU A 766 16.27 12.72 45.83
CA LEU A 766 15.35 11.58 45.80
C LEU A 766 16.00 10.33 45.21
N VAL A 767 16.71 10.47 44.08
CA VAL A 767 17.46 9.40 43.43
C VAL A 767 18.53 8.86 44.37
N GLN A 768 19.34 9.74 44.99
CA GLN A 768 20.37 9.34 45.95
C GLN A 768 19.78 8.55 47.13
N ARG A 769 18.69 9.05 47.74
CA ARG A 769 18.01 8.37 48.86
C ARG A 769 17.43 7.02 48.45
N LEU A 770 16.83 6.91 47.25
CA LEU A 770 16.28 5.65 46.74
C LEU A 770 17.38 4.62 46.42
N LEU A 771 18.50 5.06 45.85
CA LEU A 771 19.66 4.20 45.58
C LEU A 771 20.31 3.71 46.88
N HIS A 772 20.45 4.58 47.87
CA HIS A 772 20.93 4.19 49.19
C HIS A 772 20.00 3.14 49.84
N ARG A 773 18.67 3.39 49.79
CA ARG A 773 17.65 2.46 50.31
C ARG A 773 17.63 1.10 49.59
N ALA A 774 17.88 1.08 48.28
CA ALA A 774 17.99 -0.16 47.52
C ALA A 774 19.24 -0.95 47.93
N LYS A 775 20.39 -0.27 48.06
CA LYS A 775 21.65 -0.91 48.50
C LYS A 775 21.56 -1.52 49.90
N THR A 776 20.95 -0.83 50.86
CA THR A 776 20.86 -1.31 52.25
C THR A 776 19.89 -2.48 52.45
N ARG A 777 18.88 -2.61 51.59
CA ARG A 777 17.90 -3.72 51.62
C ARG A 777 18.40 -5.02 50.99
N TRP A 778 19.34 -4.92 50.06
CA TRP A 778 19.94 -6.06 49.37
C TRP A 778 21.24 -6.55 50.03
N SER A 779 21.73 -5.87 51.08
CA SER A 779 22.90 -6.34 51.82
C SER A 779 22.55 -7.54 52.71
N THR A 780 23.23 -8.66 52.42
CA THR A 780 23.23 -9.91 53.20
C THR A 780 24.26 -9.91 54.33
N ASP A 781 25.11 -8.88 54.44
CA ASP A 781 26.15 -8.76 55.48
C ASP A 781 25.62 -7.94 56.68
N PRO A 782 25.49 -8.55 57.87
CA PRO A 782 25.10 -7.84 59.10
C PRO A 782 26.06 -6.71 59.51
N LEU A 783 27.35 -6.78 59.15
CA LEU A 783 28.38 -5.80 59.52
C LEU A 783 28.35 -4.54 58.65
N ASP A 784 27.92 -4.64 57.39
CA ASP A 784 27.71 -3.47 56.53
C ASP A 784 26.55 -2.59 57.00
N LYS A 785 25.56 -3.20 57.69
CA LYS A 785 24.45 -2.48 58.34
C LYS A 785 24.92 -1.75 59.60
N TYR A 786 25.82 -2.36 60.37
CA TYR A 786 26.44 -1.76 61.56
C TYR A 786 27.34 -0.55 61.22
N ARG A 787 28.14 -0.63 60.14
CA ARG A 787 29.05 0.44 59.70
C ARG A 787 28.35 1.65 59.07
N ALA A 788 27.10 1.50 58.60
CA ALA A 788 26.29 2.60 58.10
C ALA A 788 25.69 3.44 59.23
N GLU A 789 25.31 2.81 60.35
CA GLU A 789 24.70 3.47 61.52
C GLU A 789 25.74 4.02 62.52
N GLU A 790 26.94 3.44 62.61
CA GLU A 790 28.01 3.97 63.48
C GLU A 790 28.60 5.33 63.05
N ARG A 791 28.22 5.87 61.88
CA ARG A 791 28.61 7.23 61.50
C ARG A 791 27.86 8.34 62.25
N GLU A 792 26.87 8.03 63.10
CA GLU A 792 26.04 9.07 63.75
C GLU A 792 25.93 9.05 65.29
N LYS A 793 26.71 8.21 66.02
CA LYS A 793 26.72 8.09 67.52
C LYS A 793 25.44 7.47 68.11
N GLY A 794 25.39 6.72 69.21
CA GLY A 794 26.34 6.19 70.18
C GLY A 794 25.61 5.12 71.05
N ALA A 795 26.37 4.24 71.68
CA ALA A 795 25.92 2.97 72.26
C ALA A 795 25.01 3.09 73.51
N ALA A 796 23.73 2.74 73.35
CA ALA A 796 22.84 2.34 74.45
C ALA A 796 21.63 1.51 73.97
N ILE A 797 21.23 1.63 72.70
CA ILE A 797 20.02 1.00 72.13
C ILE A 797 20.24 -0.47 71.73
N ALA A 798 21.51 -0.91 71.62
CA ALA A 798 21.89 -2.22 71.11
C ALA A 798 21.31 -3.43 71.89
N ARG A 799 20.94 -3.25 73.17
CA ARG A 799 20.33 -4.32 73.97
C ARG A 799 18.82 -4.45 73.83
N ALA A 800 18.12 -3.40 73.41
CA ALA A 800 16.65 -3.44 73.24
C ALA A 800 16.24 -3.96 71.84
N PHE A 801 17.09 -3.82 70.83
CA PHE A 801 16.73 -4.14 69.43
C PHE A 801 16.86 -5.63 69.07
N ILE A 802 17.71 -6.38 69.77
CA ILE A 802 17.91 -7.83 69.54
C ILE A 802 16.64 -8.63 69.87
N LEU A 803 15.75 -8.12 70.74
CA LEU A 803 14.52 -8.82 71.12
C LEU A 803 13.33 -8.57 70.16
N PHE A 804 13.38 -7.54 69.31
CA PHE A 804 12.28 -7.21 68.38
C PHE A 804 12.46 -7.79 66.96
N ALA A 805 13.69 -8.17 66.59
CA ALA A 805 14.02 -8.65 65.24
C ALA A 805 13.53 -10.08 64.90
N ALA A 806 12.76 -10.73 65.78
CA ALA A 806 12.39 -12.14 65.64
C ALA A 806 11.09 -12.42 64.84
N THR A 807 10.41 -11.43 64.24
CA THR A 807 9.06 -11.67 63.67
C THR A 807 8.81 -11.31 62.20
N SER A 808 9.82 -11.16 61.34
CA SER A 808 9.70 -11.35 59.87
C SER A 808 11.05 -11.23 59.14
N PRO A 809 11.39 -12.14 58.19
CA PRO A 809 12.54 -11.94 57.32
C PRO A 809 12.25 -10.80 56.33
N LEU A 810 12.96 -9.68 56.47
CA LEU A 810 12.89 -8.57 55.52
C LEU A 810 13.65 -8.92 54.23
N ALA A 811 13.01 -9.66 53.34
CA ALA A 811 13.48 -9.90 51.98
C ALA A 811 13.42 -8.62 51.14
N GLY A 812 14.43 -8.41 50.27
CA GLY A 812 14.48 -7.30 49.31
C GLY A 812 13.24 -7.27 48.42
N ARG A 813 12.79 -6.07 48.03
CA ARG A 813 11.63 -5.94 47.14
C ARG A 813 12.05 -6.27 45.71
N ALA A 814 11.24 -7.06 45.00
CA ALA A 814 11.48 -7.42 43.60
C ALA A 814 11.54 -6.21 42.63
N ASP A 815 11.09 -5.04 43.09
CA ASP A 815 10.94 -3.80 42.33
C ASP A 815 12.02 -2.75 42.63
N ASP A 816 13.00 -3.04 43.50
CA ASP A 816 14.08 -2.12 43.89
C ASP A 816 15.22 -2.11 42.83
N ASN A 817 14.91 -1.71 41.57
CA ASN A 817 15.88 -1.55 40.48
C ASN A 817 15.84 -0.15 39.84
N MET A 818 16.92 0.22 39.13
CA MET A 818 17.10 1.55 38.53
C MET A 818 15.97 1.93 37.54
N GLU A 819 15.48 0.96 36.78
CA GLU A 819 14.42 1.20 35.80
C GLU A 819 13.09 1.52 36.49
N THR A 820 12.75 0.78 37.54
CA THR A 820 11.56 1.02 38.37
C THR A 820 11.65 2.34 39.12
N ILE A 821 12.83 2.70 39.66
CA ILE A 821 13.05 3.99 40.33
C ILE A 821 12.78 5.15 39.36
N LYS A 822 13.34 5.08 38.13
CA LYS A 822 13.10 6.08 37.08
C LYS A 822 11.63 6.15 36.68
N LYS A 823 10.96 5.01 36.49
CA LYS A 823 9.51 4.97 36.21
C LYS A 823 8.70 5.65 37.31
N ARG A 824 9.00 5.39 38.58
CA ARG A 824 8.30 5.98 39.74
C ARG A 824 8.49 7.48 39.87
N LEU A 825 9.71 7.97 39.64
CA LEU A 825 9.99 9.41 39.63
C LEU A 825 9.25 10.08 38.46
N LYS A 826 9.30 9.49 37.27
CA LYS A 826 8.54 9.96 36.11
C LYS A 826 7.03 10.00 36.39
N THR A 827 6.45 8.95 36.96
CA THR A 827 5.04 8.90 37.34
C THR A 827 4.69 9.99 38.36
N PHE A 828 5.55 10.23 39.35
CA PHE A 828 5.34 11.31 40.31
C PHE A 828 5.27 12.68 39.62
N THR A 829 6.22 12.98 38.74
CA THR A 829 6.26 14.25 38.00
C THR A 829 5.08 14.40 37.03
N THR A 830 4.65 13.34 36.35
CA THR A 830 3.57 13.42 35.36
C THR A 830 2.17 13.42 35.95
N SER A 831 1.95 12.67 37.04
CA SER A 831 0.60 12.38 37.54
C SER A 831 0.32 13.00 38.90
N THR A 832 1.32 13.02 39.80
CA THR A 832 1.15 13.49 41.18
C THR A 832 1.54 14.96 41.36
N ALA A 833 2.46 15.50 40.59
CA ALA A 833 2.79 16.94 40.65
C ALA A 833 1.57 17.85 40.42
N PRO A 834 0.63 17.58 39.49
CA PRO A 834 -0.60 18.37 39.35
C PRO A 834 -1.49 18.45 40.60
N VAL A 835 -1.39 17.48 41.52
CA VAL A 835 -2.10 17.49 42.81
C VAL A 835 -1.61 18.66 43.68
N ILE A 836 -0.31 18.97 43.61
CA ILE A 836 0.32 20.05 44.36
C ILE A 836 -0.29 21.38 43.94
N ASP A 837 -0.29 21.67 42.63
CA ASP A 837 -0.85 22.89 42.06
C ASP A 837 -2.36 23.03 42.36
N TYR A 838 -3.10 21.92 42.32
CA TYR A 838 -4.53 21.88 42.62
C TYR A 838 -4.82 22.32 44.07
N TYR A 839 -4.11 21.75 45.04
CA TYR A 839 -4.31 22.08 46.45
C TYR A 839 -3.66 23.41 46.86
N GLU A 840 -2.65 23.88 46.13
CA GLU A 840 -2.09 25.23 46.29
C GLU A 840 -3.11 26.29 45.91
N LYS A 841 -3.81 26.12 44.78
CA LYS A 841 -4.91 27.00 44.36
C LYS A 841 -6.07 27.02 45.36
N LYS A 842 -6.34 25.89 46.03
CA LYS A 842 -7.32 25.79 47.12
C LYS A 842 -6.83 26.39 48.46
N LYS A 843 -5.59 26.89 48.54
CA LYS A 843 -4.95 27.38 49.77
C LYS A 843 -4.88 26.33 50.90
N LYS A 844 -4.77 25.05 50.52
CA LYS A 844 -4.69 23.90 51.46
C LYS A 844 -3.35 23.19 51.43
N LEU A 845 -2.47 23.55 50.48
CA LEU A 845 -1.12 22.99 50.40
C LEU A 845 -0.19 23.63 51.44
N ILE A 846 0.55 22.77 52.14
CA ILE A 846 1.67 23.14 53.00
C ILE A 846 2.94 22.56 52.38
N ARG A 847 3.86 23.42 51.99
CA ARG A 847 5.14 23.01 51.39
C ARG A 847 6.23 22.93 52.48
N ILE A 848 6.77 21.74 52.69
CA ILE A 848 7.87 21.48 53.62
C ILE A 848 9.13 21.17 52.80
N LYS A 849 10.14 22.04 52.87
CA LYS A 849 11.46 21.76 52.29
C LYS A 849 12.12 20.63 53.09
N ALA A 850 12.11 19.42 52.55
CA ALA A 850 12.50 18.21 53.29
C ALA A 850 13.98 17.86 53.08
N GLN A 851 14.83 18.86 53.31
CA GLN A 851 16.29 18.80 53.26
C GLN A 851 16.82 19.07 54.67
N GLY A 852 17.29 18.05 55.37
CA GLY A 852 17.69 18.12 56.78
C GLY A 852 17.52 16.79 57.50
N THR A 853 17.74 16.79 58.81
CA THR A 853 17.51 15.64 59.69
C THR A 853 16.01 15.33 59.83
N VAL A 854 15.68 14.10 60.26
CA VAL A 854 14.29 13.69 60.47
C VAL A 854 13.60 14.58 61.52
N ASP A 855 14.30 15.00 62.56
CA ASP A 855 13.76 15.84 63.64
C ASP A 855 13.51 17.30 63.20
N GLU A 856 14.41 17.90 62.42
CA GLU A 856 14.18 19.25 61.87
C GLU A 856 12.95 19.29 60.96
N ILE A 857 12.82 18.27 60.09
CA ILE A 857 11.66 18.14 59.19
C ILE A 857 10.39 17.92 60.02
N PHE A 858 10.45 17.11 61.07
CA PHE A 858 9.31 16.86 61.97
C PHE A 858 8.86 18.13 62.68
N ALA A 859 9.80 18.94 63.20
CA ALA A 859 9.49 20.22 63.84
C ALA A 859 8.78 21.19 62.88
N MET A 860 9.20 21.25 61.61
CA MET A 860 8.52 22.04 60.58
C MET A 860 7.08 21.57 60.33
N VAL A 861 6.84 20.26 60.29
CA VAL A 861 5.50 19.69 60.10
C VAL A 861 4.61 19.98 61.32
N VAL A 862 5.14 19.78 62.53
CA VAL A 862 4.47 20.04 63.81
C VAL A 862 3.93 21.47 63.89
N LYS A 863 4.74 22.46 63.53
CA LYS A 863 4.33 23.88 63.53
C LYS A 863 3.05 24.13 62.75
N HIS A 864 2.83 23.37 61.67
CA HIS A 864 1.64 23.49 60.85
C HIS A 864 0.48 22.65 61.38
N LEU A 865 0.74 21.42 61.82
CA LEU A 865 -0.30 20.53 62.35
C LEU A 865 -0.90 21.05 63.66
N ASP A 866 -0.11 21.68 64.53
CA ASP A 866 -0.63 22.31 65.76
C ASP A 866 -1.66 23.40 65.42
N VAL A 867 -1.40 24.25 64.41
CA VAL A 867 -2.33 25.28 63.93
C VAL A 867 -3.58 24.66 63.29
N ALA A 868 -3.39 23.64 62.45
CA ALA A 868 -4.49 22.99 61.74
C ALA A 868 -5.40 22.19 62.68
N LEU A 869 -4.87 21.62 63.77
CA LEU A 869 -5.65 20.86 64.75
C LEU A 869 -6.28 21.76 65.83
N ALA A 870 -5.72 22.94 66.11
CA ALA A 870 -6.32 23.92 67.02
C ALA A 870 -7.56 24.64 66.44
N THR A 871 -7.76 24.58 65.13
CA THR A 871 -8.92 25.15 64.40
C THR A 871 -10.02 24.12 64.16
N THR A 872 -10.20 23.16 65.08
CA THR A 872 -11.19 22.07 65.02
C THR A 872 -12.02 22.13 66.28
#